data_AF-A0A936C2J3-F1
#
_entry.id   AF-A0A936C2J3-F1
#
_cell.length_a   1.000
_cell.length_b   1.000
_cell.length_c   1.000
_cell.angle_alpha   90.00
_cell.angle_beta   90.00
_cell.angle_gamma   90.00
#
_symmetry.space_group_name_H-M   'P 1'
#
loop_
_entity.id
_entity.type
_entity.pdbx_description
1 polymer ?
#
loop_
_entity_poly.entity_id
_entity_poly.type
_entity_poly.pdbx_seq_one_letter_code
_entity_poly.pdbx_strand_id
1 'polypeptide(L)'
;MGLPQGPWVSNAVHRTLRRRMVLTGVLLVVLPLSAVFVTVYVQNEKLTQEARELSQTQTEVELKNVVEHLYALAETHRRTAELRVRHGLGVASHLLAHLGPPRAGDGDPVAWPTKNPQTGHSTRIELPRLRFGLTELLPQEAHPSGRPSVAATIEEIHAALELPCTILQRIDAEGNLLVVATTVRDDTGARRLGERLSAKTNDGFQREIIRALLRGDTFVGRAFSIGGDQVTGYMPIFDDAHQVIGAINVGIPITSTNELRQAILDVVIGKTGYAFVIDRAGRYVVSKNAQRDGEMIAGRGDLPGSDIDGLIKHAMSLRPGESAPYTYRWSNNPGDPLQPKISYIMYFEPWQWVIGAGTYEHEVLEPSLRVAAIGDRSNIVLGGVFVSALAAAILLWILLAGDIAKPLTEINEQLTHTVEQLEMGRREIIALNELGNLLLHSTAEDEMYALVIQTCQRLFPSDAGSLAVLAPESERLFFVGQWGDEPPTVTEYSRDACWAVRRGKMHIVTTGSSAPLCEHSAGSDPYLGTACVPMSADGLGLGALCLRLRSTEPDEAASETLTRRAGQMSSILERLAPCLTNIRLRETLRTQSIRDPLTGLYNRRHMEEFLTREVHRAERHRTSIALMMLDLDHFKTFNDTHGHDAGDTALRNIGELLSTASRAEDLACRYGGEEFTMILTGLEADQARARAEDIRRMVRSLAIRYRGASHTITVSIGVALFPLHGSTIEEVLRAADLALYRAKAAGRDRVILAGDPSPHDDDPSSDEDVPSVQRPSPIHARSHASTPKMGAA
;
A
#
# COMPACT_ATOMS: atom_id res chain seq x y z
N MET A 1 -29.54 5.77 21.92
CA MET A 1 -29.44 6.63 20.72
C MET A 1 -29.47 5.71 19.51
N GLY A 2 -30.65 5.52 18.90
CA GLY A 2 -30.81 4.65 17.75
C GLY A 2 -30.34 5.37 16.48
N LEU A 3 -29.30 4.84 15.84
CA LEU A 3 -28.99 5.22 14.46
C LEU A 3 -30.01 4.51 13.55
N PRO A 4 -30.63 5.22 12.59
CA PRO A 4 -31.61 4.64 11.70
C PRO A 4 -30.90 3.65 10.75
N GLN A 5 -31.04 2.35 11.04
CA GLN A 5 -30.74 1.28 10.09
C GLN A 5 -31.83 1.23 9.03
N GLY A 6 -31.67 2.03 7.97
CA GLY A 6 -32.55 2.03 6.81
C GLY A 6 -31.76 1.77 5.51
N PRO A 7 -32.44 1.35 4.41
CA PRO A 7 -31.84 1.02 3.10
C PRO A 7 -30.99 2.13 2.46
N TRP A 8 -31.05 3.34 3.03
CA TRP A 8 -30.29 4.52 2.62
C TRP A 8 -28.82 4.48 3.06
N VAL A 9 -28.50 3.81 4.17
CA VAL A 9 -27.13 3.74 4.70
C VAL A 9 -26.27 2.76 3.88
N SER A 10 -26.81 1.59 3.50
CA SER A 10 -26.08 0.61 2.68
C SER A 10 -25.76 1.17 1.28
N ASN A 11 -26.73 1.86 0.65
CA ASN A 11 -26.53 2.53 -0.63
C ASN A 11 -25.45 3.63 -0.58
N ALA A 12 -25.39 4.41 0.50
CA ALA A 12 -24.38 5.45 0.67
C ALA A 12 -22.97 4.85 0.86
N VAL A 13 -22.84 3.80 1.67
CA VAL A 13 -21.57 3.08 1.88
C VAL A 13 -21.11 2.43 0.57
N HIS A 14 -22.02 1.80 -0.16
CA HIS A 14 -21.73 1.12 -1.42
C HIS A 14 -21.28 2.10 -2.53
N ARG A 15 -21.91 3.28 -2.62
CA ARG A 15 -21.46 4.35 -3.52
C ARG A 15 -20.09 4.91 -3.13
N THR A 16 -19.83 5.04 -1.83
CA THR A 16 -18.56 5.58 -1.31
C THR A 16 -17.40 4.63 -1.57
N LEU A 17 -17.59 3.32 -1.35
CA LEU A 17 -16.59 2.30 -1.61
C LEU A 17 -16.26 2.19 -3.11
N ARG A 18 -17.30 2.14 -3.95
CA ARG A 18 -17.16 2.10 -5.41
C ARG A 18 -16.40 3.32 -5.95
N ARG A 19 -16.74 4.52 -5.46
CA ARG A 19 -16.04 5.75 -5.85
C ARG A 19 -14.57 5.73 -5.45
N ARG A 20 -14.24 5.27 -4.24
CA ARG A 20 -12.86 5.18 -3.78
C ARG A 20 -12.05 4.19 -4.62
N MET A 21 -12.57 2.98 -4.87
CA MET A 21 -11.91 1.97 -5.70
C MET A 21 -11.60 2.48 -7.11
N VAL A 22 -12.59 3.07 -7.78
CA VAL A 22 -12.40 3.65 -9.13
C VAL A 22 -11.35 4.76 -9.07
N LEU A 23 -11.37 5.62 -8.06
CA LEU A 23 -10.42 6.73 -7.96
C LEU A 23 -8.97 6.26 -7.74
N THR A 24 -8.74 5.30 -6.83
CA THR A 24 -7.41 4.68 -6.65
C THR A 24 -6.95 3.93 -7.88
N GLY A 25 -7.86 3.21 -8.53
CA GLY A 25 -7.58 2.45 -9.73
C GLY A 25 -7.17 3.31 -10.91
N VAL A 26 -7.88 4.41 -11.12
CA VAL A 26 -7.55 5.41 -12.14
C VAL A 26 -6.22 6.10 -11.81
N LEU A 27 -5.97 6.44 -10.54
CA LEU A 27 -4.72 7.07 -10.12
C LEU A 27 -3.50 6.17 -10.40
N LEU A 28 -3.63 4.86 -10.16
CA LEU A 28 -2.61 3.85 -10.45
C LEU A 28 -2.24 3.75 -11.95
N VAL A 29 -3.15 4.15 -12.84
CA VAL A 29 -2.93 4.14 -14.29
C VAL A 29 -2.42 5.51 -14.77
N VAL A 30 -3.02 6.61 -14.30
CA VAL A 30 -2.67 7.97 -14.71
C VAL A 30 -1.23 8.33 -14.34
N LEU A 31 -0.76 7.98 -13.14
CA LEU A 31 0.58 8.34 -12.67
C LEU A 31 1.70 7.78 -13.57
N PRO A 32 1.80 6.46 -13.82
CA PRO A 32 2.87 5.92 -14.66
C PRO A 32 2.74 6.36 -16.12
N LEU A 33 1.51 6.43 -16.67
CA LEU A 33 1.30 6.91 -18.04
C LEU A 33 1.70 8.38 -18.20
N SER A 34 1.43 9.23 -17.20
CA SER A 34 1.83 10.64 -17.22
C SER A 34 3.34 10.77 -17.16
N ALA A 35 4.00 9.97 -16.32
CA ALA A 35 5.46 9.96 -16.24
C ALA A 35 6.12 9.57 -17.58
N VAL A 36 5.60 8.51 -18.24
CA VAL A 36 6.06 8.10 -19.58
C VAL A 36 5.80 9.21 -20.60
N PHE A 37 4.59 9.80 -20.61
CA PHE A 37 4.24 10.88 -21.54
C PHE A 37 5.17 12.08 -21.41
N VAL A 38 5.39 12.57 -20.18
CA VAL A 38 6.29 13.70 -19.91
C VAL A 38 7.72 13.37 -20.33
N THR A 39 8.20 12.16 -20.03
CA THR A 39 9.57 11.75 -20.38
C THR A 39 9.78 11.73 -21.90
N VAL A 40 8.85 11.12 -22.64
CA VAL A 40 8.92 11.07 -24.12
C VAL A 40 8.80 12.47 -24.73
N TYR A 41 7.92 13.31 -24.20
CA TYR A 41 7.76 14.69 -24.66
C TYR A 41 9.06 15.49 -24.52
N VAL A 42 9.66 15.48 -23.32
CA VAL A 42 10.94 16.16 -23.05
C VAL A 42 12.07 15.59 -23.91
N GLN A 43 12.10 14.28 -24.13
CA GLN A 43 13.11 13.63 -24.95
C GLN A 43 12.99 14.00 -26.44
N ASN A 44 11.77 14.11 -26.97
CA ASN A 44 11.54 14.54 -28.35
C ASN A 44 11.97 15.99 -28.59
N GLU A 45 11.71 16.89 -27.63
CA GLU A 45 12.14 18.28 -27.71
C GLU A 45 13.68 18.38 -27.70
N LYS A 46 14.33 17.66 -26.78
CA LYS A 46 15.79 17.59 -26.69
C LYS A 46 16.44 17.03 -27.96
N LEU A 47 15.92 15.93 -28.50
CA LEU A 47 16.40 15.35 -29.76
C LEU A 47 16.28 16.31 -30.93
N THR A 48 15.21 17.10 -30.99
CA THR A 48 15.00 18.10 -32.05
C THR A 48 16.03 19.22 -31.96
N GLN A 49 16.35 19.68 -30.74
CA GLN A 49 17.38 20.69 -30.52
C GLN A 49 18.77 20.15 -30.90
N GLU A 50 19.13 18.96 -30.42
CA GLU A 50 20.41 18.32 -30.77
C GLU A 50 20.56 18.10 -32.29
N ALA A 51 19.49 17.66 -32.96
CA ALA A 51 19.49 17.50 -34.41
C ALA A 51 19.70 18.83 -35.16
N ARG A 52 19.14 19.94 -34.63
CA ARG A 52 19.33 21.28 -35.20
C ARG A 52 20.76 21.77 -35.05
N GLU A 53 21.31 21.69 -33.84
CA GLU A 53 22.69 22.11 -33.55
C GLU A 53 23.71 21.28 -34.35
N LEU A 54 23.50 19.97 -34.44
CA LEU A 54 24.33 19.08 -35.24
C LEU A 54 24.28 19.42 -36.74
N SER A 55 23.07 19.61 -37.29
CA SER A 55 22.88 19.96 -38.71
C SER A 55 23.56 21.29 -39.07
N GLN A 56 23.44 22.29 -38.20
CA GLN A 56 24.09 23.59 -38.38
C GLN A 56 25.62 23.46 -38.35
N THR A 57 26.17 22.82 -37.31
CA THR A 57 27.62 22.63 -37.16
C THR A 57 28.21 21.85 -38.33
N GLN A 58 27.54 20.77 -38.76
CA GLN A 58 27.98 19.99 -39.91
C GLN A 58 27.97 20.82 -41.19
N THR A 59 26.91 21.59 -41.44
CA THR A 59 26.83 22.47 -42.62
C THR A 59 27.93 23.53 -42.60
N GLU A 60 28.21 24.15 -41.46
CA GLU A 60 29.28 25.14 -41.35
C GLU A 60 30.66 24.54 -41.67
N VAL A 61 30.96 23.34 -41.15
CA VAL A 61 32.21 22.63 -41.44
C VAL A 61 32.29 22.26 -42.93
N GLU A 62 31.21 21.75 -43.52
CA GLU A 62 31.16 21.42 -44.95
C GLU A 62 31.38 22.66 -45.82
N LEU A 63 30.65 23.75 -45.57
CA LEU A 63 30.79 25.01 -46.31
C LEU A 63 32.20 25.57 -46.19
N LYS A 64 32.76 25.61 -44.98
CA LYS A 64 34.12 26.08 -44.72
C LYS A 64 35.15 25.29 -45.54
N ASN A 65 35.10 23.96 -45.44
CA ASN A 65 36.02 23.07 -46.16
C ASN A 65 35.93 23.27 -47.68
N VAL A 66 34.72 23.44 -48.21
CA VAL A 66 34.51 23.69 -49.64
C VAL A 66 35.20 24.98 -50.08
N VAL A 67 35.00 26.10 -49.37
CA VAL A 67 35.61 27.38 -49.76
C VAL A 67 37.14 27.34 -49.62
N GLU A 68 37.66 26.72 -48.56
CA GLU A 68 39.11 26.56 -48.37
C GLU A 68 39.74 25.69 -49.47
N HIS A 69 39.07 24.61 -49.89
CA HIS A 69 39.51 23.82 -51.04
C HIS A 69 39.47 24.63 -52.34
N LEU A 70 38.42 25.41 -52.60
CA LEU A 70 38.32 26.26 -53.78
C LEU A 70 39.39 27.37 -53.80
N TYR A 71 39.70 27.95 -52.64
CA TYR A 71 40.78 28.91 -52.48
C TYR A 71 42.14 28.28 -52.83
N ALA A 72 42.42 27.09 -52.28
CA ALA A 72 43.66 26.35 -52.58
C ALA A 72 43.76 25.97 -54.07
N LEU A 73 42.62 25.61 -54.68
CA LEU A 73 42.55 25.33 -56.11
C LEU A 73 42.82 26.58 -56.95
N ALA A 74 42.21 27.72 -56.62
CA ALA A 74 42.46 29.00 -57.28
C ALA A 74 43.94 29.42 -57.18
N GLU A 75 44.55 29.26 -56.00
CA GLU A 75 45.98 29.53 -55.78
C GLU A 75 46.87 28.61 -56.63
N THR A 76 46.51 27.34 -56.76
CA THR A 76 47.22 26.37 -57.61
C THR A 76 47.13 26.77 -59.09
N HIS A 77 45.94 27.12 -59.58
CA HIS A 77 45.75 27.58 -60.96
C HIS A 77 46.47 28.90 -61.23
N ARG A 78 46.46 29.84 -60.28
CA ARG A 78 47.22 31.09 -60.38
C ARG A 78 48.71 30.83 -60.56
N ARG A 79 49.31 30.00 -59.71
CA ARG A 79 50.75 29.64 -59.80
C ARG A 79 51.07 28.97 -61.14
N THR A 80 50.22 28.05 -61.59
CA THR A 80 50.39 27.39 -62.89
C THR A 80 50.28 28.37 -64.05
N ALA A 81 49.31 29.29 -64.02
CA ALA A 81 49.16 30.32 -65.04
C ALA A 81 50.37 31.26 -65.10
N GLU A 82 50.85 31.75 -63.96
CA GLU A 82 52.06 32.59 -63.90
C GLU A 82 53.31 31.87 -64.40
N LEU A 83 53.47 30.59 -64.08
CA LEU A 83 54.58 29.78 -64.56
C LEU A 83 54.52 29.59 -66.09
N ARG A 84 53.34 29.32 -66.64
CA ARG A 84 53.11 29.22 -68.09
C ARG A 84 53.43 30.54 -68.79
N VAL A 85 53.00 31.67 -68.23
CA VAL A 85 53.31 33.00 -68.76
C VAL A 85 54.81 33.28 -68.72
N ARG A 86 55.51 32.97 -67.62
CA ARG A 86 56.99 33.11 -67.54
C ARG A 86 57.69 32.27 -68.60
N HIS A 87 57.29 31.01 -68.75
CA HIS A 87 57.84 30.13 -69.77
C HIS A 87 57.56 30.67 -71.18
N GLY A 88 56.33 31.14 -71.42
CA GLY A 88 55.92 31.75 -72.70
C GLY A 88 56.73 33.01 -73.04
N LEU A 89 56.99 33.89 -72.06
CA LEU A 89 57.87 35.03 -72.24
C LEU A 89 59.29 34.60 -72.63
N GLY A 90 59.83 33.57 -71.98
CA GLY A 90 61.17 33.05 -72.29
C GLY A 90 61.27 32.52 -73.72
N VAL A 91 60.28 31.75 -74.18
CA VAL A 91 60.22 31.25 -75.57
C VAL A 91 60.03 32.40 -76.55
N ALA A 92 59.12 33.35 -76.28
CA ALA A 92 58.91 34.52 -77.13
C ALA A 92 60.17 35.39 -77.26
N SER A 93 60.90 35.59 -76.14
CA SER A 93 62.22 36.23 -76.13
C SER A 93 63.20 35.53 -77.05
N HIS A 94 63.31 34.21 -76.88
CA HIS A 94 64.26 33.39 -77.60
C HIS A 94 63.98 33.40 -79.11
N LEU A 95 62.71 33.27 -79.51
CA LEU A 95 62.30 33.32 -80.92
C LEU A 95 62.54 34.71 -81.54
N LEU A 96 62.27 35.79 -80.81
CA LEU A 96 62.56 37.15 -81.30
C LEU A 96 64.07 37.41 -81.42
N ALA A 97 64.88 36.86 -80.52
CA ALA A 97 66.34 36.97 -80.61
C ALA A 97 66.93 36.30 -81.87
N HIS A 98 66.28 35.28 -82.43
CA HIS A 98 66.70 34.65 -83.69
C HIS A 98 66.58 35.57 -84.91
N LEU A 99 65.71 36.59 -84.87
CA LEU A 99 65.61 37.58 -85.94
C LEU A 99 66.80 38.55 -85.95
N GLY A 100 67.53 38.67 -84.84
CA GLY A 100 68.66 39.58 -84.64
C GLY A 100 68.40 40.61 -83.54
N PRO A 101 69.42 41.41 -83.16
CA PRO A 101 69.30 42.38 -82.08
C PRO A 101 68.26 43.46 -82.42
N PRO A 102 67.41 43.85 -81.45
CA PRO A 102 66.42 44.90 -81.64
C PRO A 102 67.07 46.28 -81.71
N ARG A 103 66.63 47.11 -82.67
CA ARG A 103 67.08 48.50 -82.84
C ARG A 103 65.92 49.43 -83.07
N ALA A 104 65.99 50.62 -82.48
CA ALA A 104 65.03 51.70 -82.67
C ALA A 104 65.74 52.94 -83.24
N GLY A 105 65.19 53.56 -84.30
CA GLY A 105 65.59 54.92 -84.72
C GLY A 105 66.41 55.07 -86.00
N ASP A 106 66.71 54.00 -86.73
CA ASP A 106 67.39 54.10 -88.03
C ASP A 106 66.36 54.29 -89.17
N GLY A 107 66.24 55.52 -89.68
CA GLY A 107 65.38 55.90 -90.82
C GLY A 107 64.19 56.82 -90.44
N ASP A 108 63.39 57.19 -91.44
CA ASP A 108 62.22 58.06 -91.23
C ASP A 108 61.18 57.41 -90.28
N PRO A 109 60.57 58.18 -89.37
CA PRO A 109 59.54 57.69 -88.46
C PRO A 109 58.37 57.03 -89.19
N VAL A 110 57.75 56.05 -88.53
CA VAL A 110 56.60 55.31 -89.05
C VAL A 110 55.34 55.79 -88.34
N ALA A 111 54.33 56.18 -89.11
CA ALA A 111 53.05 56.63 -88.59
C ALA A 111 52.16 55.45 -88.18
N TRP A 112 51.85 55.36 -86.88
CA TRP A 112 50.94 54.37 -86.33
C TRP A 112 49.55 54.98 -86.08
N PRO A 113 48.45 54.30 -86.46
CA PRO A 113 47.12 54.68 -86.02
C PRO A 113 47.01 54.42 -84.51
N THR A 114 46.47 55.38 -83.77
CA THR A 114 46.25 55.27 -82.32
C THR A 114 44.80 55.53 -82.02
N LYS A 115 44.16 54.60 -81.30
CA LYS A 115 42.74 54.73 -80.95
C LYS A 115 42.67 55.27 -79.53
N ASN A 116 42.08 56.46 -79.34
CA ASN A 116 41.80 56.94 -77.99
C ASN A 116 40.62 56.13 -77.42
N PRO A 117 40.83 55.33 -76.34
CA PRO A 117 39.78 54.46 -75.81
C PRO A 117 38.55 55.20 -75.28
N GLN A 118 38.69 56.48 -74.92
CA GLN A 118 37.65 57.27 -74.25
C GLN A 118 36.80 58.11 -75.23
N THR A 119 37.34 58.45 -76.40
CA THR A 119 36.67 59.35 -77.36
C THR A 119 36.41 58.73 -78.74
N GLY A 120 37.00 57.56 -79.03
CA GLY A 120 36.85 56.89 -80.33
C GLY A 120 37.56 57.58 -81.50
N HIS A 121 38.14 58.77 -81.31
CA HIS A 121 38.92 59.46 -82.32
C HIS A 121 40.28 58.76 -82.53
N SER A 122 40.60 58.51 -83.81
CA SER A 122 41.87 57.92 -84.22
C SER A 122 42.88 59.04 -84.50
N THR A 123 43.91 59.15 -83.67
CA THR A 123 45.05 60.06 -83.88
C THR A 123 46.23 59.29 -84.48
N ARG A 124 47.13 59.96 -85.21
CA ARG A 124 48.38 59.34 -85.68
C ARG A 124 49.53 59.74 -84.77
N ILE A 125 50.37 58.77 -84.39
CA ILE A 125 51.63 59.00 -83.67
C ILE A 125 52.77 58.49 -84.55
N GLU A 126 53.82 59.29 -84.71
CA GLU A 126 55.04 58.89 -85.39
C GLU A 126 56.00 58.23 -84.39
N LEU A 127 56.41 57.00 -84.68
CA LEU A 127 57.35 56.26 -83.84
C LEU A 127 58.65 55.96 -84.61
N PRO A 128 59.80 55.92 -83.91
CA PRO A 128 61.05 55.43 -84.49
C PRO A 128 60.86 54.02 -85.07
N ARG A 129 61.51 53.71 -86.19
CA ARG A 129 61.46 52.36 -86.77
C ARG A 129 62.01 51.34 -85.79
N LEU A 130 61.21 50.32 -85.48
CA LEU A 130 61.63 49.16 -84.69
C LEU A 130 61.96 48.01 -85.64
N ARG A 131 63.18 47.48 -85.54
CA ARG A 131 63.64 46.34 -86.35
C ARG A 131 64.35 45.30 -85.49
N PHE A 132 64.18 44.03 -85.85
CA PHE A 132 64.91 42.90 -85.28
C PHE A 132 65.80 42.34 -86.39
N GLY A 133 67.11 42.60 -86.31
CA GLY A 133 68.06 42.30 -87.39
C GLY A 133 67.65 42.95 -88.72
N LEU A 134 67.30 42.12 -89.72
CA LEU A 134 66.87 42.57 -91.06
C LEU A 134 65.35 42.74 -91.22
N THR A 135 64.57 42.39 -90.18
CA THR A 135 63.11 42.41 -90.23
C THR A 135 62.56 43.66 -89.56
N GLU A 136 61.83 44.48 -90.33
CA GLU A 136 61.20 45.72 -89.86
C GLU A 136 59.75 45.51 -89.40
N LEU A 137 59.33 46.23 -88.34
CA LEU A 137 57.92 46.35 -87.94
C LEU A 137 57.23 47.46 -88.72
N LEU A 138 56.22 47.09 -89.50
CA LEU A 138 55.39 48.02 -90.27
C LEU A 138 53.91 47.86 -89.88
N PRO A 139 53.07 48.92 -89.96
CA PRO A 139 51.65 48.86 -89.62
C PRO A 139 50.78 48.03 -90.58
N GLN A 140 51.29 47.70 -91.77
CA GLN A 140 50.56 46.97 -92.80
C GLN A 140 50.86 45.46 -92.73
N GLU A 141 49.84 44.62 -92.92
CA GLU A 141 49.89 43.16 -92.68
C GLU A 141 50.84 42.36 -93.60
N ALA A 142 51.32 42.95 -94.70
CA ALA A 142 52.23 42.30 -95.62
C ALA A 142 53.36 43.24 -96.04
N HIS A 143 54.61 42.79 -95.88
CA HIS A 143 55.72 43.39 -96.61
C HIS A 143 55.51 43.05 -98.10
N PRO A 144 55.50 44.01 -99.04
CA PRO A 144 55.17 43.77 -100.45
C PRO A 144 56.16 42.83 -101.21
N SER A 145 57.12 42.23 -100.52
CA SER A 145 58.26 41.48 -101.09
C SER A 145 58.46 40.07 -100.52
N GLY A 146 57.48 39.50 -99.78
CA GLY A 146 57.56 38.12 -99.28
C GLY A 146 58.68 37.84 -98.25
N ARG A 147 59.23 38.88 -97.61
CA ARG A 147 60.21 38.76 -96.53
C ARG A 147 59.52 38.43 -95.20
N PRO A 148 60.19 37.73 -94.26
CA PRO A 148 59.63 37.45 -92.94
C PRO A 148 59.24 38.76 -92.26
N SER A 149 58.00 38.84 -91.75
CA SER A 149 57.47 39.99 -91.02
C SER A 149 57.36 39.66 -89.54
N VAL A 150 57.52 40.67 -88.67
CA VAL A 150 57.31 40.48 -87.22
C VAL A 150 55.88 40.01 -86.91
N ALA A 151 54.92 40.39 -87.76
CA ALA A 151 53.55 39.90 -87.73
C ALA A 151 53.43 38.38 -87.96
N ALA A 152 54.28 37.78 -88.79
CA ALA A 152 54.34 36.33 -88.99
C ALA A 152 55.05 35.64 -87.81
N THR A 153 56.14 36.21 -87.30
CA THR A 153 56.85 35.66 -86.14
C THR A 153 55.99 35.65 -84.87
N ILE A 154 55.16 36.67 -84.65
CA ILE A 154 54.23 36.68 -83.51
C ILE A 154 53.12 35.62 -83.67
N GLU A 155 52.68 35.32 -84.90
CA GLU A 155 51.76 34.21 -85.16
C GLU A 155 52.44 32.85 -84.97
N GLU A 156 53.73 32.71 -85.32
CA GLU A 156 54.53 31.50 -85.00
C GLU A 156 54.71 31.32 -83.49
N ILE A 157 54.99 32.41 -82.76
CA ILE A 157 55.06 32.40 -81.28
C ILE A 157 53.70 31.98 -80.70
N HIS A 158 52.60 32.53 -81.23
CA HIS A 158 51.26 32.16 -80.79
C HIS A 158 50.95 30.69 -81.11
N ALA A 159 51.31 30.19 -82.29
CA ALA A 159 51.12 28.79 -82.67
C ALA A 159 51.97 27.83 -81.80
N ALA A 160 53.17 28.24 -81.39
CA ALA A 160 54.06 27.43 -80.55
C ALA A 160 53.65 27.44 -79.07
N LEU A 161 53.11 28.55 -78.57
CA LEU A 161 52.77 28.72 -77.16
C LEU A 161 51.29 28.49 -76.84
N GLU A 162 50.42 28.59 -77.85
CA GLU A 162 48.96 28.70 -77.71
C GLU A 162 48.54 29.85 -76.76
N LEU A 163 49.38 30.89 -76.65
CA LEU A 163 49.14 32.06 -75.81
C LEU A 163 49.06 33.33 -76.66
N PRO A 164 48.12 34.24 -76.37
CA PRO A 164 48.17 35.61 -76.89
C PRO A 164 49.52 36.26 -76.68
N CYS A 165 50.08 36.82 -77.75
CA CYS A 165 51.39 37.46 -77.74
C CYS A 165 51.31 38.84 -78.39
N THR A 166 51.93 39.83 -77.76
CA THR A 166 51.91 41.23 -78.21
C THR A 166 53.28 41.87 -78.04
N ILE A 167 53.74 42.61 -79.05
CA ILE A 167 54.89 43.50 -78.96
C ILE A 167 54.39 44.93 -78.81
N LEU A 168 54.95 45.61 -77.82
CA LEU A 168 54.70 47.01 -77.55
C LEU A 168 55.98 47.83 -77.75
N GLN A 169 55.85 49.03 -78.29
CA GLN A 169 56.95 49.99 -78.44
C GLN A 169 56.75 51.18 -77.51
N ARG A 170 57.84 51.65 -76.89
CA ARG A 170 57.83 52.84 -76.05
C ARG A 170 57.68 54.10 -76.89
N ILE A 171 56.77 54.98 -76.47
CA ILE A 171 56.42 56.19 -77.24
C ILE A 171 56.93 57.49 -76.61
N ASP A 172 57.28 57.49 -75.32
CA ASP A 172 57.77 58.67 -74.61
C ASP A 172 58.65 58.34 -73.38
N ALA A 173 59.23 59.38 -72.78
CA ALA A 173 60.14 59.27 -71.64
C ALA A 173 59.41 58.75 -70.38
N GLU A 174 58.11 59.05 -70.23
CA GLU A 174 57.26 58.60 -69.14
C GLU A 174 56.99 57.08 -69.15
N GLY A 175 57.37 56.39 -70.23
CA GLY A 175 57.24 54.93 -70.35
C GLY A 175 55.89 54.49 -70.87
N ASN A 176 55.12 55.37 -71.53
CA ASN A 176 53.92 54.93 -72.22
C ASN A 176 54.31 53.98 -73.39
N LEU A 177 53.45 53.01 -73.66
CA LEU A 177 53.68 51.97 -74.66
C LEU A 177 52.54 51.95 -75.69
N LEU A 178 52.85 51.59 -76.93
CA LEU A 178 51.88 51.40 -78.01
C LEU A 178 51.95 49.97 -78.54
N VAL A 179 50.79 49.35 -78.75
CA VAL A 179 50.70 48.05 -79.40
C VAL A 179 51.07 48.16 -80.87
N VAL A 180 52.22 47.61 -81.24
CA VAL A 180 52.76 47.64 -82.60
C VAL A 180 52.57 46.31 -83.33
N ALA A 181 52.41 45.20 -82.61
CA ALA A 181 51.98 43.94 -83.21
C ALA A 181 51.35 43.01 -82.16
N THR A 182 50.27 42.31 -82.50
CA THR A 182 49.53 41.45 -81.55
C THR A 182 48.80 40.32 -82.26
N THR A 183 48.68 39.16 -81.61
CA THR A 183 47.73 38.11 -82.00
C THR A 183 46.32 38.33 -81.46
N VAL A 184 46.12 39.29 -80.56
CA VAL A 184 44.80 39.60 -79.99
C VAL A 184 43.95 40.33 -81.02
N ARG A 185 42.74 39.82 -81.24
CA ARG A 185 41.75 40.36 -82.19
C ARG A 185 40.57 40.99 -81.45
N ASP A 186 39.94 41.98 -82.05
CA ASP A 186 38.68 42.57 -81.58
C ASP A 186 37.46 41.77 -82.05
N ASP A 187 36.26 42.19 -81.66
CA ASP A 187 35.00 41.53 -82.01
C ASP A 187 34.72 41.48 -83.53
N THR A 188 35.44 42.29 -84.32
CA THR A 188 35.35 42.30 -85.78
C THR A 188 36.38 41.37 -86.44
N GLY A 189 37.25 40.73 -85.65
CA GLY A 189 38.34 39.87 -86.11
C GLY A 189 39.63 40.62 -86.48
N ALA A 190 39.65 41.96 -86.34
CA ALA A 190 40.80 42.79 -86.64
C ALA A 190 41.80 42.78 -85.47
N ARG A 191 43.10 42.84 -85.76
CA ARG A 191 44.15 42.92 -84.73
C ARG A 191 44.04 44.24 -83.94
N ARG A 192 44.22 44.18 -82.64
CA ARG A 192 44.15 45.36 -81.73
C ARG A 192 45.41 46.23 -81.77
N LEU A 193 45.80 46.68 -82.96
CA LEU A 193 46.93 47.58 -83.15
C LEU A 193 46.61 49.01 -82.68
N GLY A 194 47.61 49.73 -82.18
CA GLY A 194 47.47 51.14 -81.82
C GLY A 194 46.82 51.41 -80.46
N GLU A 195 46.60 50.38 -79.65
CA GLU A 195 46.15 50.52 -78.26
C GLU A 195 47.31 51.04 -77.39
N ARG A 196 47.04 52.02 -76.52
CA ARG A 196 48.06 52.69 -75.70
C ARG A 196 47.99 52.22 -74.25
N LEU A 197 49.14 51.83 -73.71
CA LEU A 197 49.31 51.65 -72.27
C LEU A 197 49.90 52.92 -71.65
N SER A 198 49.27 53.45 -70.60
CA SER A 198 49.67 54.72 -70.01
C SER A 198 50.16 54.66 -68.57
N ALA A 199 51.25 55.37 -68.29
CA ALA A 199 51.85 55.51 -66.96
C ALA A 199 50.98 56.35 -65.99
N LYS A 200 50.07 57.19 -66.51
CA LYS A 200 49.20 58.09 -65.73
C LYS A 200 47.76 57.57 -65.57
N THR A 201 47.56 56.27 -65.80
CA THR A 201 46.27 55.59 -65.61
C THR A 201 45.84 55.55 -64.14
N ASN A 202 44.53 55.40 -63.92
CA ASN A 202 43.96 55.09 -62.60
C ASN A 202 44.08 53.60 -62.23
N ASP A 203 44.42 52.75 -63.20
CA ASP A 203 44.66 51.33 -63.00
C ASP A 203 45.99 51.09 -62.24
N GLY A 204 45.90 50.49 -61.05
CA GLY A 204 47.06 50.15 -60.24
C GLY A 204 48.03 49.19 -60.95
N PHE A 205 47.50 48.21 -61.69
CA PHE A 205 48.30 47.16 -62.33
C PHE A 205 49.12 47.69 -63.50
N GLN A 206 48.50 48.49 -64.37
CA GLN A 206 49.19 49.09 -65.51
C GLN A 206 50.33 50.06 -65.09
N ARG A 207 50.17 50.77 -63.97
CA ARG A 207 51.27 51.57 -63.38
C ARG A 207 52.42 50.70 -62.89
N GLU A 208 52.12 49.55 -62.30
CA GLU A 208 53.12 48.60 -61.82
C GLU A 208 53.91 47.97 -62.96
N ILE A 209 53.23 47.57 -64.04
CA ILE A 209 53.85 47.07 -65.28
C ILE A 209 54.87 48.07 -65.81
N ILE A 210 54.47 49.32 -66.03
CA ILE A 210 55.37 50.34 -66.60
C ILE A 210 56.54 50.63 -65.67
N ARG A 211 56.32 50.67 -64.35
CA ARG A 211 57.40 50.84 -63.38
C ARG A 211 58.39 49.67 -63.38
N ALA A 212 57.90 48.44 -63.50
CA ALA A 212 58.75 47.25 -63.60
C ALA A 212 59.59 47.31 -64.88
N LEU A 213 58.95 47.58 -66.02
CA LEU A 213 59.63 47.69 -67.31
C LEU A 213 60.70 48.79 -67.32
N LEU A 214 60.41 49.99 -66.79
CA LEU A 214 61.39 51.08 -66.72
C LEU A 214 62.59 50.78 -65.80
N ARG A 215 62.46 49.87 -64.83
CA ARG A 215 63.59 49.35 -64.04
C ARG A 215 64.37 48.25 -64.76
N GLY A 216 63.87 47.75 -65.89
CA GLY A 216 64.41 46.59 -66.59
C GLY A 216 63.92 45.25 -66.04
N ASP A 217 62.92 45.24 -65.15
CA ASP A 217 62.36 44.04 -64.56
C ASP A 217 61.24 43.44 -65.43
N THR A 218 61.15 42.11 -65.46
CA THR A 218 59.98 41.40 -66.01
C THR A 218 58.84 41.42 -65.00
N PHE A 219 57.67 41.93 -65.41
CA PHE A 219 56.44 41.83 -64.63
C PHE A 219 55.71 40.53 -64.97
N VAL A 220 55.18 39.83 -63.96
CA VAL A 220 54.25 38.69 -64.14
C VAL A 220 53.20 38.76 -63.05
N GLY A 221 51.94 38.81 -63.43
CA GLY A 221 50.83 38.87 -62.50
C GLY A 221 49.50 39.10 -63.23
N ARG A 222 48.44 39.36 -62.48
CA ARG A 222 47.19 39.82 -63.08
C ARG A 222 47.33 41.27 -63.51
N ALA A 223 46.84 41.59 -64.71
CA ALA A 223 46.63 42.97 -65.12
C ALA A 223 45.52 43.05 -66.16
N PHE A 224 44.85 44.20 -66.21
CA PHE A 224 44.01 44.53 -67.35
C PHE A 224 44.92 44.83 -68.54
N SER A 225 44.93 43.91 -69.51
CA SER A 225 45.86 43.89 -70.64
C SER A 225 45.11 43.98 -71.96
N ILE A 226 45.86 43.91 -73.06
CA ILE A 226 45.37 43.91 -74.42
C ILE A 226 44.51 42.64 -74.60
N GLY A 227 43.20 42.83 -74.73
CA GLY A 227 42.23 41.71 -74.77
C GLY A 227 41.53 41.39 -73.44
N GLY A 228 41.68 42.23 -72.40
CA GLY A 228 40.87 42.16 -71.17
C GLY A 228 41.65 41.71 -69.93
N ASP A 229 40.94 41.12 -68.97
CA ASP A 229 41.49 40.68 -67.68
C ASP A 229 42.22 39.34 -67.80
N GLN A 230 43.54 39.35 -67.60
CA GLN A 230 44.42 38.21 -67.89
C GLN A 230 45.51 38.06 -66.82
N VAL A 231 45.98 36.82 -66.62
CA VAL A 231 47.31 36.60 -66.03
C VAL A 231 48.31 36.86 -67.13
N THR A 232 49.14 37.87 -66.97
CA THR A 232 49.97 38.39 -68.05
C THR A 232 51.36 38.72 -67.59
N GLY A 233 52.29 38.66 -68.52
CA GLY A 233 53.69 38.94 -68.28
C GLY A 233 54.20 39.96 -69.30
N TYR A 234 54.99 40.90 -68.82
CA TYR A 234 55.63 41.93 -69.63
C TYR A 234 57.14 41.87 -69.41
N MET A 235 57.88 41.63 -70.48
CA MET A 235 59.34 41.54 -70.45
C MET A 235 59.92 42.66 -71.33
N PRO A 236 60.89 43.45 -70.81
CA PRO A 236 61.43 44.59 -71.53
C PRO A 236 62.24 44.16 -72.77
N ILE A 237 62.16 44.97 -73.82
CA ILE A 237 63.02 44.89 -75.00
C ILE A 237 64.04 46.04 -74.88
N PHE A 238 65.32 45.70 -74.92
CA PHE A 238 66.43 46.64 -74.78
C PHE A 238 67.07 46.94 -76.13
N ASP A 239 67.51 48.17 -76.36
CA ASP A 239 68.41 48.50 -77.48
C ASP A 239 69.89 48.19 -77.15
N ASP A 240 70.79 48.47 -78.10
CA ASP A 240 72.24 48.29 -77.94
C ASP A 240 72.81 49.11 -76.75
N ALA A 241 72.14 50.20 -76.33
CA ALA A 241 72.49 51.03 -75.17
C ALA A 241 71.83 50.59 -73.85
N HIS A 242 71.18 49.42 -73.84
CA HIS A 242 70.42 48.87 -72.70
C HIS A 242 69.26 49.77 -72.24
N GLN A 243 68.73 50.62 -73.11
CA GLN A 243 67.53 51.39 -72.87
C GLN A 243 66.29 50.59 -73.27
N VAL A 244 65.24 50.71 -72.47
CA VAL A 244 63.95 50.05 -72.75
C VAL A 244 63.28 50.77 -73.92
N ILE A 245 63.22 50.10 -75.07
CA ILE A 245 62.59 50.57 -76.31
C ILE A 245 61.21 49.96 -76.56
N GLY A 246 60.86 48.91 -75.83
CA GLY A 246 59.58 48.23 -75.94
C GLY A 246 59.40 47.13 -74.91
N ALA A 247 58.37 46.31 -75.08
CA ALA A 247 58.10 45.14 -74.25
C ALA A 247 57.44 44.03 -75.07
N ILE A 248 57.73 42.78 -74.71
CA ILE A 248 57.00 41.60 -75.17
C ILE A 248 55.98 41.26 -74.08
N ASN A 249 54.75 41.02 -74.50
CA ASN A 249 53.66 40.64 -73.65
C ASN A 249 53.12 39.26 -74.03
N VAL A 250 52.95 38.40 -73.03
CA VAL A 250 52.27 37.11 -73.16
C VAL A 250 51.18 37.05 -72.08
N GLY A 251 49.99 36.58 -72.43
CA GLY A 251 48.86 36.56 -71.50
C GLY A 251 48.01 35.29 -71.60
N ILE A 252 47.43 34.87 -70.48
CA ILE A 252 46.38 33.86 -70.40
C ILE A 252 45.14 34.58 -69.87
N PRO A 253 44.04 34.66 -70.63
CA PRO A 253 42.82 35.24 -70.10
C PRO A 253 42.34 34.46 -68.87
N ILE A 254 41.97 35.18 -67.81
CA ILE A 254 41.52 34.55 -66.56
C ILE A 254 40.21 33.75 -66.78
N THR A 255 39.44 34.13 -67.79
CA THR A 255 38.23 33.41 -68.24
C THR A 255 38.55 32.10 -68.98
N SER A 256 39.79 31.87 -69.41
CA SER A 256 40.21 30.69 -70.18
C SER A 256 40.55 29.48 -69.33
N THR A 257 40.62 29.60 -68.00
CA THR A 257 40.83 28.45 -67.11
C THR A 257 39.53 27.66 -66.96
N ASN A 258 39.10 27.00 -68.05
CA ASN A 258 37.93 26.13 -68.06
C ASN A 258 38.01 25.07 -66.96
N GLU A 259 39.21 24.59 -66.61
CA GLU A 259 39.43 23.60 -65.55
C GLU A 259 39.02 24.10 -64.17
N LEU A 260 39.52 25.27 -63.73
CA LEU A 260 39.14 25.86 -62.44
C LEU A 260 37.65 26.18 -62.40
N ARG A 261 37.14 26.70 -63.50
CA ARG A 261 35.73 27.03 -63.66
C ARG A 261 34.84 25.79 -63.53
N GLN A 262 35.18 24.70 -64.22
CA GLN A 262 34.43 23.44 -64.11
C GLN A 262 34.55 22.86 -62.70
N ALA A 263 35.73 22.89 -62.09
CA ALA A 263 35.90 22.42 -60.71
C ALA A 263 35.05 23.19 -59.69
N ILE A 264 34.80 24.49 -59.90
CA ILE A 264 33.85 25.27 -59.08
C ILE A 264 32.39 24.87 -59.39
N LEU A 265 32.05 24.64 -60.65
CA LEU A 265 30.69 24.24 -61.06
C LEU A 265 30.31 22.83 -60.59
N ASP A 266 31.29 21.93 -60.48
CA ASP A 266 31.13 20.56 -60.02
C ASP A 266 30.91 20.44 -58.50
N VAL A 267 31.09 21.53 -57.75
CA VAL A 267 30.84 21.55 -56.30
C VAL A 267 29.34 21.47 -56.02
N VAL A 268 28.92 20.34 -55.47
CA VAL A 268 27.56 20.09 -54.99
C VAL A 268 27.50 20.28 -53.48
N ILE A 269 26.58 21.11 -52.99
CA ILE A 269 26.39 21.40 -51.56
C ILE A 269 24.93 21.18 -51.22
N GLY A 270 24.64 20.20 -50.37
CA GLY A 270 23.26 19.85 -50.05
C GLY A 270 22.45 19.53 -51.32
N LYS A 271 21.21 20.02 -51.39
CA LYS A 271 20.33 19.79 -52.56
C LYS A 271 20.36 20.94 -53.55
N THR A 272 20.38 22.18 -53.06
CA THR A 272 20.34 23.37 -53.91
C THR A 272 21.46 24.36 -53.63
N GLY A 273 22.30 24.11 -52.63
CA GLY A 273 23.53 24.87 -52.38
C GLY A 273 24.54 24.72 -53.51
N TYR A 274 25.44 25.70 -53.62
CA TYR A 274 26.40 25.78 -54.71
C TYR A 274 27.57 26.71 -54.34
N ALA A 275 28.70 26.49 -55.00
CA ALA A 275 29.82 27.42 -54.99
C ALA A 275 29.64 28.54 -56.02
N PHE A 276 30.15 29.72 -55.71
CA PHE A 276 30.09 30.90 -56.57
C PHE A 276 31.34 31.75 -56.42
N VAL A 277 31.62 32.54 -57.47
CA VAL A 277 32.69 33.51 -57.48
C VAL A 277 32.14 34.84 -57.99
N ILE A 278 32.41 35.91 -57.25
CA ILE A 278 32.06 37.28 -57.63
C ILE A 278 33.32 38.15 -57.65
N ASP A 279 33.37 39.12 -58.57
CA ASP A 279 34.44 40.11 -58.59
C ASP A 279 34.22 41.20 -57.54
N ARG A 280 35.23 42.08 -57.37
CA ARG A 280 35.17 43.22 -56.44
C ARG A 280 34.03 44.21 -56.73
N ALA A 281 33.56 44.29 -57.97
CA ALA A 281 32.43 45.15 -58.33
C ALA A 281 31.08 44.48 -58.04
N GLY A 282 31.08 43.19 -57.68
CA GLY A 282 29.90 42.39 -57.42
C GLY A 282 29.23 41.86 -58.68
N ARG A 283 30.02 41.55 -59.71
CA ARG A 283 29.60 40.79 -60.89
C ARG A 283 29.89 39.31 -60.69
N TYR A 284 29.00 38.44 -61.15
CA TYR A 284 29.28 37.01 -61.19
C TYR A 284 30.43 36.68 -62.15
N VAL A 285 31.45 36.02 -61.62
CA VAL A 285 32.52 35.35 -62.39
C VAL A 285 32.14 33.89 -62.62
N VAL A 286 31.63 33.23 -61.58
CA VAL A 286 31.04 31.89 -61.65
C VAL A 286 29.76 31.89 -60.82
N SER A 287 28.62 31.72 -61.49
CA SER A 287 27.31 31.54 -60.87
C SER A 287 26.89 30.07 -60.89
N LYS A 288 25.81 29.75 -60.18
CA LYS A 288 25.24 28.39 -60.18
C LYS A 288 24.98 27.94 -61.62
N ASN A 289 25.55 26.79 -62.01
CA ASN A 289 25.40 26.19 -63.34
C ASN A 289 25.74 27.16 -64.49
N ALA A 290 26.58 28.18 -64.24
CA ALA A 290 26.95 29.24 -65.19
C ALA A 290 25.78 30.05 -65.78
N GLN A 291 24.59 30.03 -65.17
CA GLN A 291 23.37 30.63 -65.76
C GLN A 291 23.35 32.16 -65.74
N ARG A 292 24.05 32.78 -64.77
CA ARG A 292 24.02 34.21 -64.46
C ARG A 292 25.41 34.85 -64.52
N ASP A 293 26.31 34.23 -65.26
CA ASP A 293 27.68 34.72 -65.38
C ASP A 293 27.73 36.07 -66.07
N GLY A 294 28.59 36.94 -65.58
CA GLY A 294 28.68 38.32 -66.06
C GLY A 294 27.57 39.25 -65.56
N GLU A 295 26.55 38.75 -64.84
CA GLU A 295 25.49 39.58 -64.27
C GLU A 295 26.00 40.41 -63.09
N MET A 296 25.64 41.70 -63.05
CA MET A 296 25.91 42.56 -61.89
C MET A 296 24.86 42.31 -60.81
N ILE A 297 25.30 41.88 -59.63
CA ILE A 297 24.42 41.55 -58.50
C ILE A 297 24.60 42.47 -57.28
N ALA A 298 25.72 43.18 -57.17
CA ALA A 298 25.88 44.28 -56.22
C ALA A 298 25.07 45.51 -56.63
N GLY A 299 24.75 46.39 -55.67
CA GLY A 299 24.01 47.62 -55.92
C GLY A 299 22.52 47.42 -56.24
N ARG A 300 21.97 46.20 -56.08
CA ARG A 300 20.51 45.95 -56.06
C ARG A 300 19.91 46.43 -54.73
N GLY A 301 19.99 47.73 -54.49
CA GLY A 301 19.44 48.40 -53.30
C GLY A 301 17.91 48.31 -53.17
N ASP A 302 17.24 47.75 -54.18
CA ASP A 302 15.79 47.64 -54.28
C ASP A 302 15.23 46.45 -53.47
N LEU A 303 16.11 45.57 -52.97
CA LEU A 303 15.75 44.31 -52.32
C LEU A 303 16.29 44.23 -50.88
N PRO A 304 15.46 44.55 -49.87
CA PRO A 304 15.85 44.51 -48.47
C PRO A 304 16.43 43.14 -48.07
N GLY A 305 17.66 43.14 -47.54
CA GLY A 305 18.30 41.96 -46.97
C GLY A 305 19.15 41.12 -47.93
N SER A 306 19.30 41.50 -49.21
CA SER A 306 20.19 40.79 -50.13
C SER A 306 21.68 41.05 -49.91
N ASP A 307 22.02 42.17 -49.26
CA ASP A 307 23.32 42.57 -48.72
C ASP A 307 24.60 41.98 -49.36
N ILE A 308 24.63 41.97 -50.70
CA ILE A 308 25.81 41.52 -51.46
C ILE A 308 26.97 42.50 -51.28
N ASP A 309 26.68 43.80 -51.16
CA ASP A 309 27.67 44.83 -50.89
C ASP A 309 28.34 44.63 -49.52
N GLY A 310 27.56 44.27 -48.49
CA GLY A 310 28.08 43.89 -47.18
C GLY A 310 28.91 42.61 -47.22
N LEU A 311 28.46 41.59 -47.97
CA LEU A 311 29.20 40.34 -48.18
C LEU A 311 30.59 40.61 -48.81
N ILE A 312 30.65 41.41 -49.88
CA ILE A 312 31.90 41.76 -50.56
C ILE A 312 32.82 42.53 -49.62
N LYS A 313 32.27 43.54 -48.92
CA LYS A 313 33.03 44.34 -47.95
C LYS A 313 33.58 43.48 -46.81
N HIS A 314 32.80 42.51 -46.32
CA HIS A 314 33.22 41.59 -45.28
C HIS A 314 34.35 40.68 -45.79
N ALA A 315 34.18 40.06 -46.95
CA ALA A 315 35.22 39.23 -47.57
C ALA A 315 36.54 39.99 -47.71
N MET A 316 36.51 41.22 -48.23
CA MET A 316 37.70 42.06 -48.42
C MET A 316 38.39 42.47 -47.11
N SER A 317 37.70 42.38 -45.96
CA SER A 317 38.27 42.65 -44.64
C SER A 317 38.98 41.46 -44.00
N LEU A 318 38.79 40.25 -44.56
CA LEU A 318 39.40 39.02 -44.06
C LEU A 318 40.91 38.98 -44.36
N ARG A 319 41.67 38.27 -43.52
CA ARG A 319 43.10 38.04 -43.78
C ARG A 319 43.27 37.07 -44.96
N PRO A 320 44.41 37.11 -45.67
CA PRO A 320 44.69 36.12 -46.72
C PRO A 320 44.59 34.69 -46.18
N GLY A 321 43.75 33.86 -46.81
CA GLY A 321 43.50 32.48 -46.40
C GLY A 321 42.51 32.30 -45.25
N GLU A 322 41.90 33.37 -44.73
CA GLU A 322 40.85 33.29 -43.70
C GLU A 322 39.46 33.14 -44.34
N SER A 323 38.65 32.25 -43.78
CA SER A 323 37.26 32.00 -44.17
C SER A 323 36.31 32.46 -43.07
N ALA A 324 35.16 33.02 -43.44
CA ALA A 324 34.14 33.48 -42.49
C ALA A 324 32.72 33.16 -42.98
N PRO A 325 31.78 32.88 -42.06
CA PRO A 325 30.37 32.75 -42.41
C PRO A 325 29.73 34.13 -42.66
N TYR A 326 28.79 34.18 -43.59
CA TYR A 326 27.96 35.34 -43.89
C TYR A 326 26.54 34.91 -44.22
N THR A 327 25.57 35.55 -43.59
CA THR A 327 24.14 35.26 -43.78
C THR A 327 23.47 36.44 -44.46
N TYR A 328 22.77 36.16 -45.56
CA TYR A 328 22.10 37.15 -46.39
C TYR A 328 20.87 36.53 -47.05
N ARG A 329 19.97 37.32 -47.64
CA ARG A 329 18.80 36.80 -48.33
C ARG A 329 19.06 36.75 -49.83
N TRP A 330 19.02 35.57 -50.43
CA TRP A 330 19.36 35.41 -51.84
C TRP A 330 18.28 34.65 -52.60
N SER A 331 18.20 34.91 -53.89
CA SER A 331 17.52 34.04 -54.84
C SER A 331 18.40 33.84 -56.07
N ASN A 332 18.60 32.57 -56.44
CA ASN A 332 19.38 32.24 -57.62
C ASN A 332 18.61 32.54 -58.91
N ASN A 333 17.29 32.42 -58.92
CA ASN A 333 16.49 32.72 -60.09
C ASN A 333 15.91 34.15 -59.98
N PRO A 334 16.11 35.01 -60.98
CA PRO A 334 15.46 36.31 -61.01
C PRO A 334 13.93 36.16 -60.94
N GLY A 335 13.29 36.83 -59.98
CA GLY A 335 11.83 36.79 -59.78
C GLY A 335 11.35 35.89 -58.63
N ASP A 336 12.17 34.93 -58.18
CA ASP A 336 11.87 34.10 -57.01
C ASP A 336 12.04 34.91 -55.70
N PRO A 337 11.24 34.63 -54.65
CA PRO A 337 11.33 35.34 -53.38
C PRO A 337 12.69 35.12 -52.71
N LEU A 338 13.26 36.18 -52.12
CA LEU A 338 14.52 36.10 -51.43
C LEU A 338 14.43 35.20 -50.19
N GLN A 339 15.27 34.18 -50.12
CA GLN A 339 15.35 33.25 -49.00
C GLN A 339 16.63 33.43 -48.20
N PRO A 340 16.61 33.23 -46.87
CA PRO A 340 17.83 33.23 -46.07
C PRO A 340 18.83 32.18 -46.59
N LYS A 341 20.06 32.62 -46.81
CA LYS A 341 21.17 31.82 -47.31
C LYS A 341 22.36 32.03 -46.40
N ILE A 342 22.98 30.93 -45.99
CA ILE A 342 24.20 30.92 -45.20
C ILE A 342 25.33 30.53 -46.15
N SER A 343 26.38 31.34 -46.19
CA SER A 343 27.55 31.07 -47.03
C SER A 343 28.82 31.24 -46.22
N TYR A 344 29.82 30.39 -46.48
CA TYR A 344 31.19 30.74 -46.15
C TYR A 344 31.79 31.51 -47.31
N ILE A 345 32.64 32.50 -47.00
CA ILE A 345 33.29 33.34 -48.00
C ILE A 345 34.79 33.50 -47.67
N MET A 346 35.57 33.66 -48.73
CA MET A 346 37.00 33.99 -48.69
C MET A 346 37.32 35.03 -49.76
N TYR A 347 38.30 35.88 -49.49
CA TYR A 347 38.80 36.85 -50.47
C TYR A 347 40.12 36.38 -51.07
N PHE A 348 40.09 36.12 -52.38
CA PHE A 348 41.26 35.79 -53.18
C PHE A 348 41.78 37.06 -53.86
N GLU A 349 42.65 37.76 -53.13
CA GLU A 349 43.25 39.05 -53.51
C GLU A 349 43.91 39.05 -54.91
N PRO A 350 44.67 38.02 -55.34
CA PRO A 350 45.40 38.09 -56.61
C PRO A 350 44.50 38.28 -57.83
N TRP A 351 43.29 37.74 -57.78
CA TRP A 351 42.26 37.93 -58.81
C TRP A 351 41.08 38.77 -58.32
N GLN A 352 41.20 39.40 -57.14
CA GLN A 352 40.17 40.21 -56.51
C GLN A 352 38.79 39.51 -56.52
N TRP A 353 38.81 38.21 -56.26
CA TRP A 353 37.61 37.37 -56.25
C TRP A 353 37.13 37.18 -54.82
N VAL A 354 35.82 37.23 -54.63
CA VAL A 354 35.19 36.66 -53.46
C VAL A 354 34.69 35.28 -53.85
N ILE A 355 35.30 34.25 -53.24
CA ILE A 355 34.94 32.85 -53.42
C ILE A 355 33.97 32.51 -52.30
N GLY A 356 32.79 32.01 -52.64
CA GLY A 356 31.77 31.67 -51.67
C GLY A 356 31.16 30.32 -51.94
N ALA A 357 30.73 29.66 -50.88
CA ALA A 357 29.97 28.42 -50.94
C ALA A 357 28.84 28.53 -49.94
N GLY A 358 27.61 28.23 -50.37
CA GLY A 358 26.46 28.42 -49.48
C GLY A 358 25.25 27.61 -49.85
N THR A 359 24.42 27.39 -48.83
CA THR A 359 23.13 26.71 -48.92
C THR A 359 22.04 27.54 -48.25
N TYR A 360 20.79 27.22 -48.55
CA TYR A 360 19.64 27.92 -47.99
C TYR A 360 19.33 27.42 -46.58
N GLU A 361 18.94 28.32 -45.69
CA GLU A 361 18.68 28.01 -44.27
C GLU A 361 17.62 26.91 -44.10
N HIS A 362 16.63 26.85 -45.00
CA HIS A 362 15.60 25.81 -44.96
C HIS A 362 16.17 24.40 -45.21
N GLU A 363 17.25 24.24 -45.97
CA GLU A 363 17.93 22.95 -46.15
C GLU A 363 18.69 22.53 -44.90
N VAL A 364 19.30 23.49 -44.21
CA VAL A 364 20.00 23.27 -42.93
C VAL A 364 19.01 22.83 -41.85
N LEU A 365 17.79 23.37 -41.90
CA LEU A 365 16.72 23.05 -40.95
C LEU A 365 15.91 21.80 -41.33
N GLU A 366 15.89 21.37 -42.60
CA GLU A 366 15.07 20.25 -43.07
C GLU A 366 15.26 18.96 -42.24
N PRO A 367 16.49 18.53 -41.87
CA PRO A 367 16.68 17.36 -41.02
C PRO A 367 16.00 17.53 -39.65
N SER A 368 16.16 18.68 -39.01
CA SER A 368 15.56 18.97 -37.70
C SER A 368 14.03 19.04 -37.75
N LEU A 369 13.46 19.58 -38.84
CA LEU A 369 12.01 19.63 -39.06
C LEU A 369 11.41 18.24 -39.29
N ARG A 370 12.15 17.32 -39.94
CA ARG A 370 11.72 15.91 -40.06
C ARG A 370 11.73 15.21 -38.72
N VAL A 371 12.76 15.41 -37.90
CA VAL A 371 12.83 14.88 -36.53
C VAL A 371 11.68 15.44 -35.69
N ALA A 372 11.42 16.74 -35.77
CA ALA A 372 10.28 17.38 -35.10
C ALA A 372 8.94 16.77 -35.53
N ALA A 373 8.71 16.58 -36.84
CA ALA A 373 7.49 15.97 -37.35
C ALA A 373 7.30 14.51 -36.92
N ILE A 374 8.40 13.73 -36.80
CA ILE A 374 8.36 12.38 -36.21
C ILE A 374 8.02 12.46 -34.72
N GLY A 375 8.60 13.42 -34.00
CA GLY A 375 8.28 13.71 -32.60
C GLY A 375 6.80 14.05 -32.40
N ASP A 376 6.24 14.95 -33.21
CA ASP A 376 4.83 15.34 -33.16
C ASP A 376 3.88 14.16 -33.42
N ARG A 377 4.16 13.35 -34.45
CA ARG A 377 3.39 12.13 -34.71
C ARG A 377 3.49 11.15 -33.54
N SER A 378 4.67 11.00 -32.96
CA SER A 378 4.87 10.12 -31.80
C SER A 378 4.10 10.63 -30.58
N ASN A 379 4.09 11.94 -30.34
CA ASN A 379 3.33 12.57 -29.26
C ASN A 379 1.81 12.39 -29.45
N ILE A 380 1.29 12.51 -30.67
CA ILE A 380 -0.12 12.25 -30.99
C ILE A 380 -0.48 10.79 -30.71
N VAL A 381 0.34 9.84 -31.19
CA VAL A 381 0.13 8.41 -30.95
C VAL A 381 0.15 8.10 -29.46
N LEU A 382 1.13 8.64 -28.72
CA LEU A 382 1.25 8.43 -27.28
C LEU A 382 0.06 9.05 -26.51
N GLY A 383 -0.40 10.23 -26.92
CA GLY A 383 -1.61 10.85 -26.38
C GLY A 383 -2.86 10.01 -26.63
N GLY A 384 -2.98 9.42 -27.83
CA GLY A 384 -4.03 8.46 -28.16
C GLY A 384 -4.00 7.22 -27.25
N VAL A 385 -2.82 6.59 -27.11
CA VAL A 385 -2.61 5.45 -26.20
C VAL A 385 -2.96 5.82 -24.76
N PHE A 386 -2.57 7.01 -24.29
CA PHE A 386 -2.89 7.50 -22.96
C PHE A 386 -4.41 7.59 -22.73
N VAL A 387 -5.13 8.24 -23.65
CA VAL A 387 -6.59 8.40 -23.55
C VAL A 387 -7.29 7.04 -23.62
N SER A 388 -6.87 6.15 -24.54
CA SER A 388 -7.43 4.81 -24.66
C SER A 388 -7.18 3.96 -23.42
N ALA A 389 -5.96 3.97 -22.88
CA ALA A 389 -5.61 3.23 -21.67
C ALA A 389 -6.37 3.76 -20.44
N LEU A 390 -6.53 5.09 -20.33
CA LEU A 390 -7.32 5.71 -19.27
C LEU A 390 -8.80 5.31 -19.37
N ALA A 391 -9.39 5.38 -20.57
CA ALA A 391 -10.77 4.96 -20.79
C ALA A 391 -10.98 3.47 -20.47
N ALA A 392 -10.06 2.60 -20.91
CA ALA A 392 -10.08 1.18 -20.61
C ALA A 392 -9.96 0.91 -19.10
N ALA A 393 -9.08 1.62 -18.40
CA ALA A 393 -8.92 1.50 -16.95
C ALA A 393 -10.18 1.96 -16.20
N ILE A 394 -10.76 3.10 -16.59
CA ILE A 394 -12.02 3.59 -16.01
C ILE A 394 -13.12 2.55 -16.21
N LEU A 395 -13.28 2.02 -17.43
CA LEU A 395 -14.28 1.00 -17.72
C LEU A 395 -14.07 -0.27 -16.90
N LEU A 396 -12.84 -0.79 -16.89
CA LEU A 396 -12.45 -1.98 -16.13
C LEU A 396 -12.72 -1.82 -14.63
N TRP A 397 -12.36 -0.68 -14.04
CA TRP A 397 -12.63 -0.39 -12.62
C TRP A 397 -14.12 -0.17 -12.33
N ILE A 398 -14.89 0.40 -13.25
CA ILE A 398 -16.34 0.52 -13.11
C ILE A 398 -17.02 -0.86 -13.07
N LEU A 399 -16.55 -1.81 -13.89
CA LEU A 399 -17.01 -3.19 -13.94
C LEU A 399 -16.60 -3.95 -12.66
N LEU A 400 -15.31 -3.99 -12.34
CA LEU A 400 -14.77 -4.67 -11.14
C LEU A 400 -15.34 -4.12 -9.83
N ALA A 401 -15.51 -2.80 -9.71
CA ALA A 401 -16.04 -2.20 -8.49
C ALA A 401 -17.52 -2.55 -8.26
N GLY A 402 -18.26 -2.95 -9.30
CA GLY A 402 -19.60 -3.53 -9.15
C GLY A 402 -19.55 -4.93 -8.56
N ASP A 403 -18.70 -5.78 -9.12
CA ASP A 403 -18.60 -7.20 -8.77
C ASP A 403 -17.95 -7.43 -7.40
N ILE A 404 -17.04 -6.54 -6.97
CA ILE A 404 -16.36 -6.68 -5.67
C ILE A 404 -17.17 -6.01 -4.55
N ALA A 405 -17.75 -4.83 -4.78
CA ALA A 405 -18.36 -4.07 -3.69
C ALA A 405 -19.65 -4.71 -3.16
N LYS A 406 -20.47 -5.32 -4.04
CA LYS A 406 -21.72 -6.01 -3.65
C LYS A 406 -21.50 -7.17 -2.68
N PRO A 407 -20.68 -8.20 -3.00
CA PRO A 407 -20.45 -9.30 -2.08
C PRO A 407 -19.75 -8.84 -0.80
N LEU A 408 -18.88 -7.81 -0.86
CA LEU A 408 -18.26 -7.27 0.35
C LEU A 408 -19.29 -6.65 1.31
N THR A 409 -20.29 -5.94 0.77
CA THR A 409 -21.38 -5.38 1.59
C THR A 409 -22.31 -6.46 2.13
N GLU A 410 -22.66 -7.47 1.33
CA GLU A 410 -23.48 -8.61 1.79
C GLU A 410 -22.76 -9.42 2.88
N ILE A 411 -21.46 -9.67 2.72
CA ILE A 411 -20.64 -10.34 3.75
C ILE A 411 -20.60 -9.51 5.02
N ASN A 412 -20.44 -8.18 4.94
CA ASN A 412 -20.43 -7.32 6.14
C ASN A 412 -21.78 -7.30 6.86
N GLU A 413 -22.89 -7.25 6.14
CA GLU A 413 -24.23 -7.34 6.73
C GLU A 413 -24.45 -8.71 7.39
N GLN A 414 -24.05 -9.80 6.72
CA GLN A 414 -24.07 -11.15 7.29
C GLN A 414 -23.19 -11.26 8.55
N LEU A 415 -21.99 -10.68 8.53
CA LEU A 415 -21.06 -10.72 9.66
C LEU A 415 -21.64 -9.98 10.86
N THR A 416 -22.24 -8.82 10.63
CA THR A 416 -22.87 -8.00 11.69
C THR A 416 -24.03 -8.76 12.34
N HIS A 417 -24.91 -9.35 11.53
CA HIS A 417 -26.03 -10.16 12.02
C HIS A 417 -25.55 -11.40 12.80
N THR A 418 -24.49 -12.07 12.32
CA THR A 418 -23.92 -13.24 12.99
C THR A 418 -23.28 -12.89 14.34
N VAL A 419 -22.60 -11.74 14.42
CA VAL A 419 -22.00 -11.24 15.67
C VAL A 419 -23.09 -10.93 16.71
N GLU A 420 -24.17 -10.26 16.31
CA GLU A 420 -25.30 -9.98 17.21
C GLU A 420 -25.95 -11.27 17.75
N GLN A 421 -26.14 -12.27 16.90
CA GLN A 421 -26.67 -13.58 17.32
C GLN A 421 -25.73 -14.30 18.30
N LEU A 422 -24.42 -14.27 18.07
CA LEU A 422 -23.42 -14.87 18.97
C LEU A 422 -23.35 -14.17 20.32
N GLU A 423 -23.48 -12.84 20.36
CA GLU A 423 -23.46 -12.10 21.62
C GLU A 423 -24.67 -12.42 22.51
N MET A 424 -25.87 -12.59 21.92
CA MET A 424 -27.07 -13.00 22.66
C MET A 424 -26.90 -14.39 23.27
N GLY A 425 -26.44 -15.38 22.49
CA GLY A 425 -26.15 -16.72 23.00
C GLY A 425 -25.05 -16.77 24.07
N ARG A 426 -24.03 -15.91 23.95
CA ARG A 426 -22.95 -15.80 24.94
C ARG A 426 -23.46 -15.35 26.31
N ARG A 427 -24.36 -14.36 26.37
CA ARG A 427 -24.92 -13.86 27.64
C ARG A 427 -25.71 -14.94 28.38
N GLU A 428 -26.46 -15.75 27.65
CA GLU A 428 -27.22 -16.87 28.20
C GLU A 428 -26.32 -17.94 28.83
N ILE A 429 -25.31 -18.41 28.08
CA ILE A 429 -24.38 -19.45 28.57
C ILE A 429 -23.66 -19.01 29.84
N ILE A 430 -23.22 -17.74 29.91
CA ILE A 430 -22.55 -17.19 31.08
C ILE A 430 -23.48 -17.21 32.30
N ALA A 431 -24.72 -16.72 32.17
CA ALA A 431 -25.67 -16.66 33.27
C ALA A 431 -26.04 -18.05 33.81
N LEU A 432 -26.22 -19.04 32.92
CA LEU A 432 -26.52 -20.43 33.30
C LEU A 432 -25.35 -21.12 34.01
N ASN A 433 -24.11 -20.90 33.55
CA ASN A 433 -22.93 -21.46 34.20
C ASN A 433 -22.66 -20.82 35.57
N GLU A 434 -22.85 -19.51 35.69
CA GLU A 434 -22.77 -18.80 36.97
C GLU A 434 -23.79 -19.35 37.96
N LEU A 435 -25.07 -19.49 37.55
CA LEU A 435 -26.12 -20.07 38.38
C LEU A 435 -25.74 -21.49 38.83
N GLY A 436 -25.29 -22.35 37.91
CA GLY A 436 -24.89 -23.72 38.24
C GLY A 436 -23.79 -23.79 39.29
N ASN A 437 -22.78 -22.92 39.19
CA ASN A 437 -21.70 -22.84 40.19
C ASN A 437 -22.20 -22.40 41.56
N LEU A 438 -23.12 -21.42 41.61
CA LEU A 438 -23.69 -20.93 42.87
C LEU A 438 -24.56 -22.01 43.55
N LEU A 439 -25.42 -22.68 42.78
CA LEU A 439 -26.30 -23.74 43.31
C LEU A 439 -25.53 -24.91 43.93
N LEU A 440 -24.37 -25.29 43.38
CA LEU A 440 -23.55 -26.38 43.92
C LEU A 440 -23.00 -26.11 45.33
N HIS A 441 -22.90 -24.84 45.73
CA HIS A 441 -22.35 -24.42 47.03
C HIS A 441 -23.42 -24.00 48.04
N SER A 442 -24.69 -23.92 47.62
CA SER A 442 -25.78 -23.55 48.51
C SER A 442 -26.04 -24.62 49.58
N THR A 443 -26.39 -24.19 50.79
CA THR A 443 -26.60 -25.08 51.94
C THR A 443 -28.06 -25.18 52.38
N ALA A 444 -28.91 -24.29 51.90
CA ALA A 444 -30.33 -24.23 52.22
C ALA A 444 -31.17 -24.10 50.94
N GLU A 445 -32.41 -24.57 51.00
CA GLU A 445 -33.35 -24.48 49.86
C GLU A 445 -33.67 -23.01 49.51
N ASP A 446 -33.87 -22.15 50.51
CA ASP A 446 -34.23 -20.73 50.31
C ASP A 446 -33.18 -19.95 49.51
N GLU A 447 -31.90 -20.28 49.72
CA GLU A 447 -30.77 -19.69 48.99
C GLU A 447 -30.84 -20.06 47.50
N MET A 448 -31.15 -21.33 47.19
CA MET A 448 -31.30 -21.80 45.82
C MET A 448 -32.47 -21.12 45.12
N TYR A 449 -33.59 -20.94 45.81
CA TYR A 449 -34.77 -20.26 45.27
C TYR A 449 -34.44 -18.81 44.90
N ALA A 450 -33.77 -18.07 45.79
CA ALA A 450 -33.38 -16.68 45.53
C ALA A 450 -32.47 -16.55 44.31
N LEU A 451 -31.48 -17.44 44.15
CA LEU A 451 -30.55 -17.45 43.01
C LEU A 451 -31.24 -17.70 41.67
N VAL A 452 -32.20 -18.63 41.66
CA VAL A 452 -33.00 -18.95 40.47
C VAL A 452 -33.85 -17.76 40.06
N ILE A 453 -34.52 -17.12 41.02
CA ILE A 453 -35.33 -15.92 40.78
C ILE A 453 -34.48 -14.76 40.26
N GLN A 454 -33.32 -14.50 40.86
CA GLN A 454 -32.38 -13.47 40.40
C GLN A 454 -31.89 -13.74 38.97
N THR A 455 -31.63 -14.99 38.63
CA THR A 455 -31.21 -15.37 37.27
C THR A 455 -32.36 -15.20 36.28
N CYS A 456 -33.59 -15.58 36.65
CA CYS A 456 -34.78 -15.36 35.84
C CYS A 456 -35.02 -13.86 35.58
N GLN A 457 -34.84 -13.00 36.59
CA GLN A 457 -34.96 -11.54 36.42
C GLN A 457 -33.93 -10.97 35.45
N ARG A 458 -32.70 -11.51 35.41
CA ARG A 458 -31.65 -11.08 34.45
C ARG A 458 -31.92 -11.57 33.03
N LEU A 459 -32.40 -12.80 32.87
CA LEU A 459 -32.67 -13.41 31.55
C LEU A 459 -33.99 -12.93 30.94
N PHE A 460 -34.96 -12.59 31.78
CA PHE A 460 -36.33 -12.24 31.40
C PHE A 460 -36.76 -10.89 32.02
N PRO A 461 -36.05 -9.77 31.77
CA PRO A 461 -36.32 -8.50 32.46
C PRO A 461 -37.67 -7.88 32.11
N SER A 462 -38.26 -8.24 30.96
CA SER A 462 -39.57 -7.76 30.51
C SER A 462 -40.75 -8.63 30.95
N ASP A 463 -40.47 -9.83 31.47
CA ASP A 463 -41.47 -10.87 31.72
C ASP A 463 -41.64 -11.05 33.23
N ALA A 464 -42.80 -11.58 33.65
CA ALA A 464 -43.07 -11.88 35.06
C ALA A 464 -43.19 -13.38 35.26
N GLY A 465 -42.81 -13.89 36.43
CA GLY A 465 -42.93 -15.31 36.71
C GLY A 465 -42.66 -15.69 38.15
N SER A 466 -42.80 -16.99 38.44
CA SER A 466 -42.71 -17.53 39.78
C SER A 466 -42.18 -18.96 39.80
N LEU A 467 -41.52 -19.32 40.90
CA LEU A 467 -41.06 -20.67 41.20
C LEU A 467 -41.97 -21.29 42.26
N ALA A 468 -42.46 -22.49 41.98
CA ALA A 468 -43.26 -23.27 42.90
C ALA A 468 -42.60 -24.62 43.17
N VAL A 469 -42.61 -25.06 44.44
CA VAL A 469 -41.96 -26.30 44.88
C VAL A 469 -42.95 -27.17 45.65
N LEU A 470 -42.88 -28.48 45.40
CA LEU A 470 -43.70 -29.48 46.08
C LEU A 470 -43.14 -29.74 47.48
N ALA A 471 -44.01 -29.61 48.49
CA ALA A 471 -43.70 -30.07 49.84
C ALA A 471 -43.83 -31.60 49.92
N PRO A 472 -42.87 -32.31 50.55
CA PRO A 472 -42.89 -33.77 50.64
C PRO A 472 -44.12 -34.35 51.35
N GLU A 473 -44.70 -33.60 52.31
CA GLU A 473 -45.73 -34.11 53.22
C GLU A 473 -47.17 -33.79 52.79
N SER A 474 -47.39 -32.81 51.90
CA SER A 474 -48.73 -32.26 51.66
C SER A 474 -49.28 -32.41 50.24
N GLU A 475 -48.57 -33.09 49.32
CA GLU A 475 -48.91 -33.19 47.87
C GLU A 475 -49.28 -31.85 47.19
N ARG A 476 -48.90 -30.73 47.80
CA ARG A 476 -49.22 -29.37 47.37
C ARG A 476 -47.95 -28.60 47.04
N LEU A 477 -48.06 -27.70 46.07
CA LEU A 477 -46.99 -26.82 45.66
C LEU A 477 -47.13 -25.46 46.34
N PHE A 478 -46.02 -24.95 46.82
CA PHE A 478 -45.90 -23.64 47.46
C PHE A 478 -45.10 -22.71 46.54
N PHE A 479 -45.56 -21.47 46.37
CA PHE A 479 -44.75 -20.46 45.70
C PHE A 479 -43.63 -20.00 46.62
N VAL A 480 -42.39 -20.25 46.20
CA VAL A 480 -41.17 -19.96 46.98
C VAL A 480 -40.45 -18.70 46.50
N GLY A 481 -40.82 -18.15 45.34
CA GLY A 481 -40.24 -16.91 44.83
C GLY A 481 -40.90 -16.40 43.55
N GLN A 482 -40.68 -15.13 43.24
CA GLN A 482 -41.23 -14.44 42.07
C GLN A 482 -40.29 -13.37 41.49
N TRP A 483 -40.42 -13.08 40.21
CA TRP A 483 -39.81 -11.92 39.55
C TRP A 483 -40.85 -11.16 38.71
N GLY A 484 -40.60 -9.86 38.51
CA GLY A 484 -41.53 -8.96 37.82
C GLY A 484 -42.60 -8.35 38.74
N ASP A 485 -43.38 -7.43 38.19
CA ASP A 485 -44.21 -6.49 38.97
C ASP A 485 -45.59 -7.03 39.44
N GLU A 486 -45.84 -8.35 39.34
CA GLU A 486 -47.12 -8.94 39.76
C GLU A 486 -46.95 -10.24 40.55
N PRO A 487 -47.41 -10.30 41.81
CA PRO A 487 -47.36 -11.52 42.61
C PRO A 487 -48.35 -12.59 42.10
N PRO A 488 -48.10 -13.87 42.39
CA PRO A 488 -49.07 -14.94 42.13
C PRO A 488 -50.34 -14.71 42.96
N THR A 489 -51.50 -14.99 42.36
CA THR A 489 -52.83 -14.80 42.97
C THR A 489 -53.12 -15.74 44.13
N VAL A 490 -52.38 -16.85 44.24
CA VAL A 490 -52.50 -17.87 45.29
C VAL A 490 -51.11 -18.20 45.84
N THR A 491 -51.00 -18.57 47.12
CA THR A 491 -49.73 -18.89 47.79
C THR A 491 -49.38 -20.38 47.73
N GLU A 492 -50.39 -21.24 47.61
CA GLU A 492 -50.25 -22.70 47.46
C GLU A 492 -51.34 -23.26 46.53
N TYR A 493 -51.03 -24.33 45.81
CA TYR A 493 -51.98 -24.99 44.90
C TYR A 493 -51.77 -26.51 44.85
N SER A 494 -52.80 -27.26 44.46
CA SER A 494 -52.71 -28.71 44.32
C SER A 494 -51.88 -29.10 43.11
N ARG A 495 -51.27 -30.29 43.13
CA ARG A 495 -50.54 -30.83 41.98
C ARG A 495 -51.36 -30.83 40.68
N ASP A 496 -52.69 -31.01 40.78
CA ASP A 496 -53.60 -31.05 39.63
C ASP A 496 -53.91 -29.68 39.01
N ALA A 497 -53.71 -28.58 39.75
CA ALA A 497 -53.95 -27.22 39.28
C ALA A 497 -52.92 -26.74 38.25
N CYS A 498 -51.80 -27.45 38.07
CA CYS A 498 -50.76 -27.16 37.07
C CYS A 498 -50.62 -28.30 36.05
N TRP A 499 -50.97 -28.04 34.79
CA TRP A 499 -50.86 -29.01 33.70
C TRP A 499 -49.42 -29.48 33.44
N ALA A 500 -48.43 -28.60 33.66
CA ALA A 500 -47.04 -28.94 33.45
C ALA A 500 -46.54 -29.99 34.45
N VAL A 501 -46.84 -29.80 35.74
CA VAL A 501 -46.50 -30.75 36.80
C VAL A 501 -47.26 -32.05 36.62
N ARG A 502 -48.57 -31.97 36.34
CA ARG A 502 -49.44 -33.14 36.13
C ARG A 502 -48.97 -34.04 34.98
N ARG A 503 -48.47 -33.44 33.90
CA ARG A 503 -48.02 -34.17 32.70
C ARG A 503 -46.52 -34.48 32.69
N GLY A 504 -45.74 -33.86 33.57
CA GLY A 504 -44.28 -33.88 33.52
C GLY A 504 -43.70 -33.31 32.22
N LYS A 505 -44.44 -32.44 31.52
CA LYS A 505 -44.03 -31.81 30.25
C LYS A 505 -44.30 -30.31 30.29
N MET A 506 -43.53 -29.53 29.54
CA MET A 506 -43.81 -28.10 29.38
C MET A 506 -45.25 -27.87 28.89
N HIS A 507 -45.91 -26.87 29.49
CA HIS A 507 -47.27 -26.48 29.14
C HIS A 507 -47.28 -25.00 28.77
N ILE A 508 -47.50 -24.72 27.49
CA ILE A 508 -47.46 -23.37 26.92
C ILE A 508 -48.86 -23.06 26.38
N VAL A 509 -49.39 -21.89 26.74
CA VAL A 509 -50.71 -21.42 26.33
C VAL A 509 -50.59 -19.96 25.89
N THR A 510 -50.96 -19.67 24.64
CA THR A 510 -51.07 -18.30 24.10
C THR A 510 -52.53 -17.86 24.02
N THR A 511 -52.76 -16.55 23.86
CA THR A 511 -54.01 -16.01 23.36
C THR A 511 -54.38 -16.72 22.05
N GLY A 512 -55.62 -17.23 21.95
CA GLY A 512 -56.10 -18.02 20.81
C GLY A 512 -55.83 -19.54 20.82
N SER A 513 -55.05 -20.06 21.77
CA SER A 513 -54.84 -21.51 21.91
C SER A 513 -56.06 -22.24 22.49
N SER A 514 -56.36 -23.45 22.00
CA SER A 514 -57.39 -24.33 22.57
C SER A 514 -56.93 -25.08 23.84
N ALA A 515 -55.65 -24.94 24.21
CA ALA A 515 -55.10 -25.56 25.40
C ALA A 515 -55.63 -24.91 26.68
N PRO A 516 -56.00 -25.69 27.71
CA PRO A 516 -56.52 -25.16 28.96
C PRO A 516 -55.44 -24.39 29.73
N LEU A 517 -55.80 -23.22 30.29
CA LEU A 517 -54.97 -22.50 31.25
C LEU A 517 -54.80 -23.33 32.53
N CYS A 518 -53.67 -23.15 33.22
CA CYS A 518 -53.51 -23.70 34.56
C CYS A 518 -54.38 -22.91 35.53
N GLU A 519 -55.02 -23.60 36.48
CA GLU A 519 -55.94 -22.99 37.44
C GLU A 519 -55.21 -21.99 38.36
N HIS A 520 -53.95 -22.26 38.70
CA HIS A 520 -53.10 -21.32 39.45
C HIS A 520 -52.74 -20.04 38.66
N SER A 521 -53.03 -20.00 37.36
CA SER A 521 -52.85 -18.85 36.48
C SER A 521 -54.17 -18.19 36.07
N ALA A 522 -55.32 -18.74 36.50
CA ALA A 522 -56.64 -18.24 36.17
C ALA A 522 -56.97 -16.99 37.02
N GLY A 523 -56.67 -15.80 36.50
CA GLY A 523 -57.00 -14.55 37.19
C GLY A 523 -56.28 -13.27 36.73
N SER A 524 -55.33 -13.33 35.80
CA SER A 524 -54.56 -12.16 35.36
C SER A 524 -54.78 -11.84 33.88
N ASP A 525 -55.58 -10.82 33.59
CA ASP A 525 -55.66 -10.11 32.31
C ASP A 525 -54.88 -8.77 32.46
N PRO A 526 -53.98 -8.34 31.55
CA PRO A 526 -53.76 -8.82 30.18
C PRO A 526 -52.33 -9.30 29.91
N TYR A 527 -52.14 -10.62 29.84
CA TYR A 527 -50.93 -11.23 29.28
C TYR A 527 -51.27 -12.09 28.06
N LEU A 528 -50.43 -12.02 27.03
CA LEU A 528 -50.61 -12.72 25.75
C LEU A 528 -50.31 -14.24 25.82
N GLY A 529 -49.72 -14.72 26.92
CA GLY A 529 -49.54 -16.15 27.12
C GLY A 529 -48.73 -16.53 28.35
N THR A 530 -48.79 -17.82 28.69
CA THR A 530 -48.19 -18.43 29.88
C THR A 530 -47.39 -19.67 29.51
N ALA A 531 -46.27 -19.89 30.19
CA ALA A 531 -45.46 -21.10 30.08
C ALA A 531 -45.17 -21.65 31.47
N CYS A 532 -45.52 -22.91 31.70
CA CYS A 532 -45.18 -23.64 32.92
C CYS A 532 -44.21 -24.77 32.54
N VAL A 533 -43.04 -24.78 33.17
CA VAL A 533 -42.00 -25.80 32.97
C VAL A 533 -41.88 -26.62 34.26
N PRO A 534 -42.10 -27.94 34.22
CA PRO A 534 -42.03 -28.76 35.41
C PRO A 534 -40.58 -28.97 35.83
N MET A 535 -40.35 -28.97 37.13
CA MET A 535 -39.10 -29.41 37.74
C MET A 535 -39.27 -30.86 38.19
N SER A 536 -38.46 -31.77 37.67
CA SER A 536 -38.46 -33.17 38.06
C SER A 536 -37.05 -33.71 38.24
N ALA A 537 -36.90 -34.63 39.19
CA ALA A 537 -35.69 -35.44 39.36
C ALA A 537 -36.12 -36.90 39.50
N ASP A 538 -35.47 -37.81 38.76
CA ASP A 538 -35.77 -39.25 38.77
C ASP A 538 -37.26 -39.60 38.55
N GLY A 539 -37.96 -38.80 37.75
CA GLY A 539 -39.39 -38.97 37.46
C GLY A 539 -40.34 -38.45 38.55
N LEU A 540 -39.82 -37.98 39.69
CA LEU A 540 -40.59 -37.32 40.74
C LEU A 540 -40.71 -35.83 40.44
N GLY A 541 -41.95 -35.31 40.41
CA GLY A 541 -42.21 -33.88 40.26
C GLY A 541 -41.85 -33.12 41.53
N LEU A 542 -40.83 -32.27 41.45
CA LEU A 542 -40.35 -31.44 42.55
C LEU A 542 -40.98 -30.05 42.56
N GLY A 543 -41.53 -29.57 41.44
CA GLY A 543 -42.08 -28.22 41.35
C GLY A 543 -42.34 -27.77 39.91
N ALA A 544 -42.51 -26.47 39.71
CA ALA A 544 -42.56 -25.85 38.39
C ALA A 544 -42.04 -24.41 38.41
N LEU A 545 -41.47 -23.97 37.29
CA LEU A 545 -41.17 -22.57 37.00
C LEU A 545 -42.22 -22.06 36.01
N CYS A 546 -42.87 -20.97 36.35
CA CYS A 546 -43.98 -20.40 35.60
C CYS A 546 -43.59 -19.00 35.10
N LEU A 547 -43.86 -18.71 33.83
CA LEU A 547 -43.61 -17.42 33.20
C LEU A 547 -44.87 -16.92 32.51
N ARG A 548 -45.06 -15.60 32.55
CA ARG A 548 -46.11 -14.83 31.88
C ARG A 548 -45.45 -13.83 30.95
N LEU A 549 -45.76 -13.91 29.65
CA LEU A 549 -45.15 -13.08 28.63
C LEU A 549 -45.89 -11.74 28.51
N ARG A 550 -45.15 -10.64 28.69
CA ARG A 550 -45.63 -9.27 28.48
C ARG A 550 -45.17 -8.77 27.11
N SER A 551 -45.69 -9.35 26.03
CA SER A 551 -45.39 -8.89 24.66
C SER A 551 -46.46 -7.90 24.16
N THR A 552 -46.16 -7.17 23.09
CA THR A 552 -47.11 -6.39 22.29
C THR A 552 -47.21 -6.92 20.85
N GLU A 553 -46.61 -8.08 20.57
CA GLU A 553 -46.46 -8.66 19.23
C GLU A 553 -47.61 -9.65 18.90
N PRO A 554 -47.90 -9.89 17.60
CA PRO A 554 -48.97 -10.80 17.17
C PRO A 554 -48.82 -12.24 17.70
N ASP A 555 -49.95 -12.96 17.82
CA ASP A 555 -50.06 -14.28 18.48
C ASP A 555 -49.02 -15.33 18.03
N GLU A 556 -48.64 -15.36 16.73
CA GLU A 556 -47.66 -16.33 16.23
C GLU A 556 -46.23 -16.04 16.75
N ALA A 557 -45.81 -14.78 16.78
CA ALA A 557 -44.50 -14.37 17.32
C ALA A 557 -44.42 -14.55 18.85
N ALA A 558 -45.56 -14.40 19.54
CA ALA A 558 -45.67 -14.65 20.97
C ALA A 558 -45.48 -16.14 21.31
N SER A 559 -46.01 -17.06 20.50
CA SER A 559 -45.86 -18.51 20.67
C SER A 559 -44.40 -18.98 20.54
N GLU A 560 -43.70 -18.50 19.51
CA GLU A 560 -42.29 -18.82 19.30
C GLU A 560 -41.42 -18.27 20.43
N THR A 561 -41.69 -17.04 20.86
CA THR A 561 -41.00 -16.42 22.00
C THR A 561 -41.22 -17.20 23.30
N LEU A 562 -42.46 -17.60 23.62
CA LEU A 562 -42.76 -18.43 24.79
C LEU A 562 -42.05 -19.78 24.74
N THR A 563 -41.98 -20.41 23.57
CA THR A 563 -41.27 -21.69 23.40
C THR A 563 -39.78 -21.53 23.67
N ARG A 564 -39.16 -20.46 23.16
CA ARG A 564 -37.76 -20.12 23.45
C ARG A 564 -37.53 -19.86 24.93
N ARG A 565 -38.39 -19.07 25.57
CA ARG A 565 -38.34 -18.77 27.02
C ARG A 565 -38.51 -20.04 27.87
N ALA A 566 -39.42 -20.92 27.50
CA ALA A 566 -39.63 -22.20 28.17
C ALA A 566 -38.39 -23.12 28.07
N GLY A 567 -37.69 -23.12 26.94
CA GLY A 567 -36.41 -23.84 26.80
C GLY A 567 -35.32 -23.29 27.74
N GLN A 568 -35.22 -21.96 27.85
CA GLN A 568 -34.30 -21.29 28.79
C GLN A 568 -34.66 -21.62 30.26
N MET A 569 -35.95 -21.62 30.60
CA MET A 569 -36.45 -22.04 31.91
C MET A 569 -36.14 -23.52 32.21
N SER A 570 -36.25 -24.42 31.22
CA SER A 570 -35.85 -25.83 31.37
C SER A 570 -34.38 -25.94 31.74
N SER A 571 -33.51 -25.20 31.05
CA SER A 571 -32.06 -25.19 31.32
C SER A 571 -31.71 -24.70 32.73
N ILE A 572 -32.53 -23.81 33.30
CA ILE A 572 -32.42 -23.35 34.69
C ILE A 572 -32.84 -24.48 35.65
N LEU A 573 -33.99 -25.11 35.40
CA LEU A 573 -34.53 -26.17 36.24
C LEU A 573 -33.67 -27.45 36.22
N GLU A 574 -33.05 -27.78 35.09
CA GLU A 574 -32.09 -28.89 34.96
C GLU A 574 -30.87 -28.74 35.89
N ARG A 575 -30.51 -27.50 36.25
CA ARG A 575 -29.43 -27.21 37.21
C ARG A 575 -29.93 -27.19 38.65
N LEU A 576 -31.15 -26.69 38.87
CA LEU A 576 -31.77 -26.61 40.20
C LEU A 576 -32.17 -27.99 40.74
N ALA A 577 -32.83 -28.83 39.93
CA ALA A 577 -33.44 -30.07 40.39
C ALA A 577 -32.44 -31.02 41.09
N PRO A 578 -31.24 -31.29 40.55
CA PRO A 578 -30.27 -32.17 41.22
C PRO A 578 -29.75 -31.57 42.54
N CYS A 579 -29.54 -30.25 42.59
CA CYS A 579 -29.03 -29.57 43.79
C CYS A 579 -30.05 -29.60 44.93
N LEU A 580 -31.33 -29.35 44.60
CA LEU A 580 -32.44 -29.42 45.54
C LEU A 580 -32.62 -30.84 46.09
N THR A 581 -32.59 -31.86 45.22
CA THR A 581 -32.64 -33.27 45.65
C THR A 581 -31.47 -33.63 46.57
N ASN A 582 -30.28 -33.12 46.29
CA ASN A 582 -29.10 -33.37 47.12
C ASN A 582 -29.25 -32.80 48.54
N ILE A 583 -29.73 -31.55 48.67
CA ILE A 583 -30.00 -30.95 49.99
C ILE A 583 -31.03 -31.77 50.77
N ARG A 584 -32.17 -32.11 50.14
CA ARG A 584 -33.22 -32.92 50.79
C ARG A 584 -32.71 -34.29 51.23
N LEU A 585 -31.89 -34.94 50.40
CA LEU A 585 -31.28 -36.22 50.70
C LEU A 585 -30.30 -36.12 51.88
N ARG A 586 -29.43 -35.10 51.89
CA ARG A 586 -28.50 -34.86 53.00
C ARG A 586 -29.23 -34.67 54.32
N GLU A 587 -30.31 -33.90 54.33
CA GLU A 587 -31.11 -33.66 55.53
C GLU A 587 -31.82 -34.93 56.03
N THR A 588 -32.33 -35.74 55.10
CA THR A 588 -32.92 -37.05 55.40
C THR A 588 -31.89 -38.00 56.02
N LEU A 589 -30.71 -38.12 55.42
CA LEU A 589 -29.62 -38.97 55.92
C LEU A 589 -29.12 -38.48 57.28
N ARG A 590 -29.01 -37.17 57.48
CA ARG A 590 -28.61 -36.58 58.76
C ARG A 590 -29.58 -37.00 59.86
N THR A 591 -30.88 -36.86 59.62
CA THR A 591 -31.94 -37.22 60.58
C THR A 591 -31.92 -38.71 60.92
N GLN A 592 -31.76 -39.58 59.91
CA GLN A 592 -31.63 -41.03 60.10
C GLN A 592 -30.37 -41.42 60.88
N SER A 593 -29.27 -40.66 60.76
CA SER A 593 -28.01 -40.99 61.43
C SER A 593 -27.97 -40.68 62.93
N ILE A 594 -28.86 -39.81 63.42
CA ILE A 594 -28.82 -39.32 64.82
C ILE A 594 -29.99 -39.84 65.68
N ARG A 595 -31.02 -40.44 65.08
CA ARG A 595 -32.20 -40.98 65.78
C ARG A 595 -32.29 -42.50 65.69
N ASP A 596 -32.87 -43.13 66.71
CA ASP A 596 -33.25 -44.55 66.70
C ASP A 596 -34.54 -44.71 65.88
N PRO A 597 -34.55 -45.54 64.82
CA PRO A 597 -35.68 -45.63 63.89
C PRO A 597 -36.93 -46.26 64.52
N LEU A 598 -36.79 -47.05 65.59
CA LEU A 598 -37.93 -47.67 66.25
C LEU A 598 -38.62 -46.70 67.21
N THR A 599 -37.88 -45.98 68.04
CA THR A 599 -38.43 -45.15 69.13
C THR A 599 -38.52 -43.66 68.81
N GLY A 600 -37.85 -43.18 67.75
CA GLY A 600 -37.76 -41.76 67.40
C GLY A 600 -36.84 -40.93 68.31
N LEU A 601 -36.35 -41.51 69.41
CA LEU A 601 -35.38 -40.88 70.32
C LEU A 601 -34.00 -40.75 69.67
N TYR A 602 -33.10 -39.99 70.30
CA TYR A 602 -31.72 -39.94 69.85
C TYR A 602 -31.02 -41.28 70.05
N ASN A 603 -30.10 -41.63 69.16
CA ASN A 603 -29.28 -42.82 69.35
C ASN A 603 -28.09 -42.55 70.30
N ARG A 604 -27.48 -43.62 70.80
CA ARG A 604 -26.35 -43.55 71.73
C ARG A 604 -25.21 -42.65 71.25
N ARG A 605 -24.87 -42.71 69.97
CA ARG A 605 -23.79 -41.88 69.40
C ARG A 605 -24.09 -40.39 69.54
N HIS A 606 -25.32 -39.97 69.22
CA HIS A 606 -25.71 -38.57 69.36
C HIS A 606 -25.75 -38.11 70.82
N MET A 607 -26.16 -39.00 71.74
CA MET A 607 -26.12 -38.75 73.17
C MET A 607 -24.69 -38.48 73.67
N GLU A 608 -23.69 -39.28 73.25
CA GLU A 608 -22.28 -39.08 73.62
C GLU A 608 -21.76 -37.70 73.13
N GLU A 609 -22.10 -37.32 71.89
CA GLU A 609 -21.78 -36.01 71.32
C GLU A 609 -22.48 -34.84 72.06
N PHE A 610 -23.71 -35.05 72.53
CA PHE A 610 -24.45 -34.08 73.32
C PHE A 610 -23.84 -33.92 74.73
N LEU A 611 -23.56 -35.02 75.44
CA LEU A 611 -22.94 -35.01 76.76
C LEU A 611 -21.60 -34.27 76.76
N THR A 612 -20.76 -34.51 75.76
CA THR A 612 -19.47 -33.83 75.61
C THR A 612 -19.65 -32.32 75.54
N ARG A 613 -20.64 -31.85 74.75
CA ARG A 613 -20.94 -30.42 74.62
C ARG A 613 -21.53 -29.82 75.89
N GLU A 614 -22.47 -30.52 76.51
CA GLU A 614 -23.14 -30.02 77.70
C GLU A 614 -22.24 -30.02 78.93
N VAL A 615 -21.30 -30.95 79.09
CA VAL A 615 -20.30 -30.90 80.18
C VAL A 615 -19.45 -29.64 80.09
N HIS A 616 -18.92 -29.32 78.91
CA HIS A 616 -18.18 -28.08 78.71
C HIS A 616 -19.03 -26.82 78.95
N ARG A 617 -20.35 -26.92 78.77
CA ARG A 617 -21.28 -25.84 79.10
C ARG A 617 -21.51 -25.77 80.62
N ALA A 618 -21.74 -26.90 81.28
CA ALA A 618 -21.96 -27.03 82.70
C ALA A 618 -20.77 -26.55 83.54
N GLU A 619 -19.54 -26.90 83.15
CA GLU A 619 -18.31 -26.39 83.78
C GLU A 619 -18.20 -24.86 83.70
N ARG A 620 -18.49 -24.28 82.53
CA ARG A 620 -18.43 -22.82 82.31
C ARG A 620 -19.50 -22.07 83.10
N HIS A 621 -20.70 -22.62 83.19
CA HIS A 621 -21.83 -21.97 83.86
C HIS A 621 -22.02 -22.40 85.32
N ARG A 622 -21.17 -23.31 85.83
CA ARG A 622 -21.26 -23.92 87.16
C ARG A 622 -22.65 -24.52 87.44
N THR A 623 -23.21 -25.18 86.44
CA THR A 623 -24.49 -25.90 86.54
C THR A 623 -24.24 -27.40 86.59
N SER A 624 -25.17 -28.17 87.14
CA SER A 624 -25.11 -29.63 87.17
C SER A 624 -25.71 -30.26 85.92
N ILE A 625 -25.34 -31.52 85.65
CA ILE A 625 -26.03 -32.38 84.68
C ILE A 625 -26.46 -33.64 85.42
N ALA A 626 -27.75 -33.97 85.37
CA ALA A 626 -28.28 -35.21 85.89
C ALA A 626 -28.38 -36.24 84.75
N LEU A 627 -27.72 -37.37 84.96
CA LEU A 627 -27.73 -38.51 84.05
C LEU A 627 -28.58 -39.62 84.67
N MET A 628 -29.59 -40.08 83.94
CA MET A 628 -30.48 -41.16 84.34
C MET A 628 -30.31 -42.32 83.37
N MET A 629 -29.92 -43.48 83.88
CA MET A 629 -29.93 -44.74 83.13
C MET A 629 -31.15 -45.54 83.52
N LEU A 630 -31.98 -45.87 82.53
CA LEU A 630 -33.26 -46.55 82.69
C LEU A 630 -33.19 -47.91 82.01
N ASP A 631 -33.69 -48.94 82.65
CA ASP A 631 -33.80 -50.28 82.07
C ASP A 631 -35.17 -50.87 82.36
N LEU A 632 -35.83 -51.36 81.30
CA LEU A 632 -37.15 -51.96 81.40
C LEU A 632 -37.07 -53.31 82.11
N ASP A 633 -37.70 -53.41 83.28
CA ASP A 633 -37.63 -54.59 84.12
C ASP A 633 -38.27 -55.79 83.42
N HIS A 634 -37.55 -56.92 83.41
CA HIS A 634 -38.04 -58.19 82.84
C HIS A 634 -38.49 -58.08 81.37
N PHE A 635 -37.92 -57.17 80.57
CA PHE A 635 -38.33 -56.98 79.17
C PHE A 635 -38.16 -58.23 78.31
N LYS A 636 -37.11 -59.04 78.54
CA LYS A 636 -37.00 -60.36 77.92
C LYS A 636 -38.21 -61.26 78.22
N THR A 637 -38.62 -61.37 79.48
CA THR A 637 -39.82 -62.14 79.86
C THR A 637 -41.09 -61.55 79.23
N PHE A 638 -41.17 -60.22 79.13
CA PHE A 638 -42.27 -59.54 78.44
C PHE A 638 -42.35 -59.94 76.96
N ASN A 639 -41.22 -59.94 76.26
CA ASN A 639 -41.11 -60.39 74.86
C ASN A 639 -41.41 -61.88 74.70
N ASP A 640 -40.87 -62.72 75.57
CA ASP A 640 -41.09 -64.17 75.53
C ASP A 640 -42.57 -64.51 75.78
N THR A 641 -43.29 -63.68 76.54
CA THR A 641 -44.72 -63.87 76.86
C THR A 641 -45.67 -63.30 75.79
N HIS A 642 -45.37 -62.12 75.23
CA HIS A 642 -46.31 -61.36 74.39
C HIS A 642 -45.87 -61.21 72.92
N GLY A 643 -44.66 -61.65 72.58
CA GLY A 643 -44.06 -61.54 71.25
C GLY A 643 -43.27 -60.25 71.01
N HIS A 644 -42.31 -60.30 70.08
CA HIS A 644 -41.43 -59.17 69.77
C HIS A 644 -42.17 -57.91 69.28
N ASP A 645 -43.23 -58.04 68.49
CA ASP A 645 -44.06 -56.89 68.06
C ASP A 645 -44.69 -56.13 69.24
N ALA A 646 -45.06 -56.84 70.31
CA ALA A 646 -45.58 -56.24 71.53
C ALA A 646 -44.45 -55.50 72.27
N GLY A 647 -43.25 -56.07 72.28
CA GLY A 647 -42.02 -55.43 72.75
C GLY A 647 -41.68 -54.15 72.00
N ASP A 648 -41.73 -54.17 70.67
CA ASP A 648 -41.49 -53.00 69.83
C ASP A 648 -42.53 -51.91 70.04
N THR A 649 -43.79 -52.30 70.30
CA THR A 649 -44.85 -51.37 70.70
C THR A 649 -44.58 -50.78 72.08
N ALA A 650 -44.10 -51.58 73.03
CA ALA A 650 -43.67 -51.09 74.34
C ALA A 650 -42.53 -50.07 74.21
N LEU A 651 -41.50 -50.38 73.42
CA LEU A 651 -40.36 -49.50 73.18
C LEU A 651 -40.78 -48.19 72.50
N ARG A 652 -41.67 -48.23 71.51
CA ARG A 652 -42.24 -47.02 70.87
C ARG A 652 -42.97 -46.13 71.85
N ASN A 653 -43.86 -46.70 72.66
CA ASN A 653 -44.65 -45.93 73.63
C ASN A 653 -43.75 -45.35 74.73
N ILE A 654 -42.72 -46.08 75.16
CA ILE A 654 -41.71 -45.58 76.10
C ILE A 654 -40.90 -44.46 75.44
N GLY A 655 -40.49 -44.62 74.18
CA GLY A 655 -39.80 -43.58 73.41
C GLY A 655 -40.58 -42.28 73.33
N GLU A 656 -41.85 -42.35 72.94
CA GLU A 656 -42.75 -41.21 72.85
C GLU A 656 -42.98 -40.54 74.22
N LEU A 657 -43.15 -41.35 75.28
CA LEU A 657 -43.28 -40.87 76.65
C LEU A 657 -42.04 -40.10 77.09
N LEU A 658 -40.84 -40.65 76.88
CA LEU A 658 -39.58 -40.00 77.27
C LEU A 658 -39.31 -38.75 76.42
N SER A 659 -39.66 -38.76 75.13
CA SER A 659 -39.58 -37.60 74.24
C SER A 659 -40.47 -36.46 74.72
N THR A 660 -41.73 -36.77 75.07
CA THR A 660 -42.71 -35.79 75.57
C THR A 660 -42.35 -35.31 76.99
N ALA A 661 -41.71 -36.16 77.79
CA ALA A 661 -41.22 -35.82 79.12
C ALA A 661 -39.91 -35.00 79.09
N SER A 662 -39.29 -34.80 77.92
CA SER A 662 -38.05 -34.01 77.77
C SER A 662 -38.37 -32.57 77.40
N ARG A 663 -37.66 -31.61 78.00
CA ARG A 663 -37.65 -30.20 77.58
C ARG A 663 -36.78 -30.00 76.33
N ALA A 664 -36.81 -28.81 75.74
CA ALA A 664 -35.98 -28.51 74.56
C ALA A 664 -34.47 -28.62 74.85
N GLU A 665 -34.07 -28.39 76.10
CA GLU A 665 -32.71 -28.53 76.61
C GLU A 665 -32.34 -29.92 77.14
N ASP A 666 -33.30 -30.84 77.24
CA ASP A 666 -33.09 -32.21 77.72
C ASP A 666 -32.84 -33.16 76.55
N LEU A 667 -32.15 -34.28 76.80
CA LEU A 667 -31.95 -35.32 75.81
C LEU A 667 -32.46 -36.67 76.31
N ALA A 668 -33.41 -37.25 75.57
CA ALA A 668 -33.81 -38.65 75.70
C ALA A 668 -33.18 -39.50 74.59
N CYS A 669 -32.56 -40.60 75.00
CA CYS A 669 -31.81 -41.50 74.15
C CYS A 669 -32.23 -42.95 74.38
N ARG A 670 -32.25 -43.75 73.31
CA ARG A 670 -32.20 -45.21 73.42
C ARG A 670 -30.74 -45.65 73.45
N TYR A 671 -30.29 -46.12 74.61
CA TYR A 671 -28.91 -46.49 74.86
C TYR A 671 -28.58 -47.90 74.38
N GLY A 672 -29.54 -48.82 74.53
CA GLY A 672 -29.42 -50.23 74.19
C GLY A 672 -30.76 -50.85 73.73
N GLY A 673 -30.85 -52.18 73.79
CA GLY A 673 -32.05 -52.91 73.35
C GLY A 673 -33.31 -52.53 74.15
N GLU A 674 -33.20 -52.54 75.47
CA GLU A 674 -34.26 -52.22 76.45
C GLU A 674 -33.86 -51.10 77.43
N GLU A 675 -32.73 -50.45 77.13
CA GLU A 675 -32.09 -49.44 77.96
C GLU A 675 -32.27 -48.04 77.36
N PHE A 676 -32.65 -47.09 78.20
CA PHE A 676 -32.82 -45.69 77.85
C PHE A 676 -31.94 -44.81 78.73
N THR A 677 -31.62 -43.63 78.23
CA THR A 677 -30.89 -42.64 79.00
C THR A 677 -31.57 -41.29 78.85
N MET A 678 -31.72 -40.60 79.98
CA MET A 678 -32.14 -39.20 79.99
C MET A 678 -31.03 -38.33 80.57
N ILE A 679 -30.78 -37.22 79.90
CA ILE A 679 -29.81 -36.21 80.30
C ILE A 679 -30.58 -34.93 80.54
N LEU A 680 -30.56 -34.48 81.79
CA LEU A 680 -31.28 -33.29 82.23
C LEU A 680 -30.27 -32.26 82.72
N THR A 681 -30.40 -31.02 82.24
CA THR A 681 -29.47 -29.95 82.58
C THR A 681 -30.01 -29.10 83.73
N GLY A 682 -29.13 -28.68 84.65
CA GLY A 682 -29.46 -27.73 85.72
C GLY A 682 -30.33 -28.28 86.86
N LEU A 683 -30.27 -29.59 87.14
CA LEU A 683 -30.99 -30.22 88.26
C LEU A 683 -30.04 -30.62 89.40
N GLU A 684 -30.41 -30.29 90.63
CA GLU A 684 -29.73 -30.76 91.84
C GLU A 684 -30.12 -32.20 92.19
N ALA A 685 -29.37 -32.87 93.08
CA ALA A 685 -29.52 -34.29 93.40
C ALA A 685 -30.96 -34.70 93.77
N ASP A 686 -31.63 -33.94 94.63
CA ASP A 686 -33.00 -34.22 95.05
C ASP A 686 -34.02 -34.02 93.92
N GLN A 687 -33.79 -33.02 93.06
CA GLN A 687 -34.65 -32.73 91.90
C GLN A 687 -34.49 -33.81 90.82
N ALA A 688 -33.25 -34.25 90.57
CA ALA A 688 -32.96 -35.36 89.68
C ALA A 688 -33.62 -36.66 90.17
N ARG A 689 -33.51 -36.96 91.48
CA ARG A 689 -34.19 -38.12 92.09
C ARG A 689 -35.71 -38.03 91.95
N ALA A 690 -36.30 -36.88 92.26
CA ALA A 690 -37.75 -36.68 92.12
C ALA A 690 -38.21 -36.86 90.68
N ARG A 691 -37.46 -36.33 89.70
CA ARG A 691 -37.77 -36.46 88.28
C ARG A 691 -37.64 -37.90 87.79
N ALA A 692 -36.62 -38.63 88.24
CA ALA A 692 -36.49 -40.06 87.96
C ALA A 692 -37.69 -40.84 88.56
N GLU A 693 -38.14 -40.51 89.76
CA GLU A 693 -39.28 -41.17 90.39
C GLU A 693 -40.61 -40.85 89.67
N ASP A 694 -40.77 -39.64 89.13
CA ASP A 694 -41.87 -39.30 88.24
C ASP A 694 -41.84 -40.18 86.98
N ILE A 695 -40.68 -40.33 86.34
CA ILE A 695 -40.53 -41.16 85.15
C ILE A 695 -40.85 -42.62 85.45
N ARG A 696 -40.35 -43.17 86.57
CA ARG A 696 -40.67 -44.52 87.02
C ARG A 696 -42.17 -44.71 87.19
N ARG A 697 -42.86 -43.77 87.84
CA ARG A 697 -44.32 -43.81 88.02
C ARG A 697 -45.06 -43.71 86.69
N MET A 698 -44.62 -42.83 85.78
CA MET A 698 -45.21 -42.69 84.44
C MET A 698 -45.10 -43.99 83.65
N VAL A 699 -43.93 -44.63 83.65
CA VAL A 699 -43.71 -45.93 82.98
C VAL A 699 -44.58 -47.02 83.62
N ARG A 700 -44.61 -47.12 84.95
CA ARG A 700 -45.46 -48.11 85.65
C ARG A 700 -46.95 -47.93 85.34
N SER A 701 -47.40 -46.70 85.10
CA SER A 701 -48.79 -46.39 84.74
C SER A 701 -49.10 -46.53 83.24
N LEU A 702 -48.07 -46.71 82.39
CA LEU A 702 -48.22 -46.76 80.94
C LEU A 702 -48.93 -48.05 80.52
N ALA A 703 -50.15 -47.90 80.00
CA ALA A 703 -50.92 -48.99 79.42
C ALA A 703 -50.42 -49.30 78.00
N ILE A 704 -49.63 -50.37 77.86
CA ILE A 704 -49.14 -50.85 76.56
C ILE A 704 -50.26 -51.66 75.92
N ARG A 705 -50.99 -51.02 75.00
CA ARG A 705 -52.09 -51.65 74.26
C ARG A 705 -51.55 -52.43 73.07
N TYR A 706 -51.68 -53.75 73.11
CA TYR A 706 -51.32 -54.62 71.99
C TYR A 706 -52.37 -55.72 71.83
N ARG A 707 -52.85 -55.92 70.59
CA ARG A 707 -53.91 -56.91 70.23
C ARG A 707 -55.14 -56.89 71.15
N GLY A 708 -55.58 -55.72 71.58
CA GLY A 708 -56.78 -55.54 72.41
C GLY A 708 -56.58 -55.83 73.91
N ALA A 709 -55.39 -56.27 74.34
CA ALA A 709 -55.02 -56.40 75.74
C ALA A 709 -54.15 -55.21 76.19
N SER A 710 -54.21 -54.89 77.49
CA SER A 710 -53.40 -53.84 78.11
C SER A 710 -52.37 -54.49 79.02
N HIS A 711 -51.09 -54.27 78.71
CA HIS A 711 -49.96 -54.77 79.50
C HIS A 711 -49.28 -53.62 80.24
N THR A 712 -48.56 -53.93 81.30
CA THR A 712 -47.76 -52.96 82.06
C THR A 712 -46.34 -53.49 82.19
N ILE A 713 -45.38 -52.57 82.25
CA ILE A 713 -43.97 -52.86 82.48
C ILE A 713 -43.43 -51.84 83.48
N THR A 714 -42.49 -52.26 84.32
CA THR A 714 -41.80 -51.37 85.26
C THR A 714 -40.41 -51.03 84.75
N VAL A 715 -39.79 -50.02 85.35
CA VAL A 715 -38.44 -49.58 84.98
C VAL A 715 -37.62 -49.40 86.25
N SER A 716 -36.37 -49.84 86.20
CA SER A 716 -35.37 -49.51 87.21
C SER A 716 -34.53 -48.34 86.71
N ILE A 717 -34.20 -47.38 87.59
CA ILE A 717 -33.47 -46.17 87.20
C ILE A 717 -32.28 -45.93 88.13
N GLY A 718 -31.09 -45.79 87.54
CA GLY A 718 -29.89 -45.30 88.20
C GLY A 718 -29.65 -43.84 87.87
N VAL A 719 -29.42 -43.00 88.89
CA VAL A 719 -29.21 -41.55 88.72
C VAL A 719 -27.81 -41.18 89.20
N ALA A 720 -27.07 -40.43 88.38
CA ALA A 720 -25.82 -39.78 88.79
C ALA A 720 -25.80 -38.32 88.35
N LEU A 721 -24.90 -37.53 88.93
CA LEU A 721 -24.82 -36.09 88.67
C LEU A 721 -23.37 -35.73 88.38
N PHE A 722 -23.17 -34.91 87.35
CA PHE A 722 -21.92 -34.22 87.10
C PHE A 722 -21.97 -32.83 87.76
N PRO A 723 -20.93 -32.39 88.49
CA PRO A 723 -19.68 -33.11 88.81
C PRO A 723 -19.73 -33.91 90.14
N LEU A 724 -20.89 -33.99 90.81
CA LEU A 724 -21.01 -34.55 92.17
C LEU A 724 -20.53 -36.01 92.30
N HIS A 725 -20.84 -36.85 91.30
CA HIS A 725 -20.57 -38.29 91.30
C HIS A 725 -19.46 -38.70 90.33
N GLY A 726 -18.71 -37.73 89.80
CA GLY A 726 -17.63 -37.95 88.85
C GLY A 726 -17.17 -36.66 88.19
N SER A 727 -15.88 -36.58 87.89
CA SER A 727 -15.21 -35.46 87.23
C SER A 727 -15.14 -35.59 85.70
N THR A 728 -15.50 -36.76 85.15
CA THR A 728 -15.66 -36.99 83.71
C THR A 728 -17.00 -37.64 83.38
N ILE A 729 -17.39 -37.60 82.10
CA ILE A 729 -18.65 -38.22 81.62
C ILE A 729 -18.62 -39.73 81.87
N GLU A 730 -17.49 -40.39 81.67
CA GLU A 730 -17.32 -41.82 81.87
C GLU A 730 -17.49 -42.21 83.34
N GLU A 731 -16.99 -41.39 84.27
CA GLU A 731 -17.17 -41.59 85.71
C GLU A 731 -18.64 -41.47 86.11
N VAL A 732 -19.34 -40.45 85.58
CA VAL A 732 -20.77 -40.22 85.87
C VAL A 732 -21.66 -41.29 85.23
N LEU A 733 -21.36 -41.73 84.00
CA LEU A 733 -22.02 -42.88 83.35
C LEU A 733 -21.83 -44.14 84.17
N ARG A 734 -20.61 -44.44 84.61
CA ARG A 734 -20.32 -45.61 85.45
C ARG A 734 -21.05 -45.55 86.79
N ALA A 735 -21.13 -44.37 87.40
CA ALA A 735 -21.87 -44.16 88.64
C ALA A 735 -23.38 -44.38 88.46
N ALA A 736 -23.96 -43.90 87.36
CA ALA A 736 -25.37 -44.12 87.03
C ALA A 736 -25.67 -45.60 86.74
N ASP A 737 -24.78 -46.28 86.00
CA ASP A 737 -24.91 -47.71 85.70
C ASP A 737 -24.82 -48.58 86.96
N LEU A 738 -23.88 -48.28 87.85
CA LEU A 738 -23.76 -48.97 89.14
C LEU A 738 -25.01 -48.74 90.02
N ALA A 739 -25.56 -47.52 90.02
CA ALA A 739 -26.80 -47.21 90.71
C ALA A 739 -27.99 -47.99 90.12
N LEU A 740 -28.06 -48.12 88.78
CA LEU A 740 -29.07 -48.92 88.09
C LEU A 740 -28.94 -50.40 88.44
N TYR A 741 -27.72 -50.93 88.46
CA TYR A 741 -27.45 -52.30 88.89
C TYR A 741 -27.94 -52.56 90.32
N ARG A 742 -27.64 -51.65 91.25
CA ARG A 742 -28.16 -51.70 92.63
C ARG A 742 -29.69 -51.64 92.67
N ALA A 743 -30.33 -50.85 91.81
CA ALA A 743 -31.79 -50.76 91.74
C ALA A 743 -32.39 -52.11 91.33
N LYS A 744 -31.78 -52.78 90.35
CA LYS A 744 -32.17 -54.13 89.92
C LYS A 744 -31.95 -55.17 91.03
N ALA A 745 -30.80 -55.14 91.70
CA ALA A 745 -30.44 -56.08 92.76
C ALA A 745 -31.34 -55.95 94.00
N ALA A 746 -31.73 -54.73 94.36
CA ALA A 746 -32.60 -54.46 95.51
C ALA A 746 -34.07 -54.84 95.28
N GLY A 747 -34.44 -55.35 94.09
CA GLY A 747 -35.78 -55.85 93.79
C GLY A 747 -36.52 -55.10 92.68
N ARG A 748 -35.83 -54.32 91.84
CA ARG A 748 -36.38 -53.62 90.66
C ARG A 748 -37.47 -52.57 90.98
N ASP A 749 -38.08 -51.98 89.95
CA ASP A 749 -39.12 -50.93 90.02
C ASP A 749 -38.81 -49.81 91.02
N ARG A 750 -37.59 -49.28 90.96
CA ARG A 750 -37.09 -48.24 91.88
C ARG A 750 -36.01 -47.35 91.26
N VAL A 751 -35.80 -46.22 91.93
CA VAL A 751 -34.74 -45.27 91.62
C VAL A 751 -33.66 -45.37 92.69
N ILE A 752 -32.39 -45.45 92.28
CA ILE A 752 -31.23 -45.31 93.17
C ILE A 752 -30.36 -44.16 92.68
N LEU A 753 -29.96 -43.27 93.58
CA LEU A 753 -28.96 -42.25 93.32
C LEU A 753 -27.57 -42.79 93.64
N ALA A 754 -26.57 -42.48 92.81
CA ALA A 754 -25.18 -42.78 93.12
C ALA A 754 -24.80 -42.18 94.49
N GLY A 755 -24.08 -42.94 95.31
CA GLY A 755 -23.70 -42.53 96.67
C GLY A 755 -24.68 -42.91 97.78
N ASP A 756 -25.88 -43.41 97.49
CA ASP A 756 -26.78 -43.96 98.52
C ASP A 756 -26.17 -45.23 99.17
N PRO A 757 -26.16 -45.37 100.51
CA PRO A 757 -25.66 -46.54 101.21
C PRO A 757 -26.49 -47.78 100.87
N SER A 758 -25.84 -48.93 100.64
CA SER A 758 -26.56 -50.17 100.34
C SER A 758 -27.15 -50.77 101.63
N PRO A 759 -28.27 -51.51 101.56
CA PRO A 759 -28.80 -52.23 102.73
C PRO A 759 -27.94 -53.44 103.18
N HIS A 760 -26.78 -53.70 102.55
CA HIS A 760 -25.95 -54.89 102.78
C HIS A 760 -24.49 -54.60 103.21
N ASP A 761 -24.13 -53.35 103.53
CA ASP A 761 -22.76 -52.98 103.93
C ASP A 761 -22.52 -53.04 105.46
N ASP A 762 -22.70 -54.22 106.07
CA ASP A 762 -22.24 -54.55 107.44
C ASP A 762 -21.50 -55.91 107.44
N ASP A 763 -20.37 -56.02 106.71
CA ASP A 763 -19.33 -57.03 106.99
C ASP A 763 -17.96 -56.63 106.38
N PRO A 764 -16.95 -56.25 107.18
CA PRO A 764 -15.65 -55.82 106.70
C PRO A 764 -14.67 -57.00 106.63
N SER A 765 -14.73 -57.82 105.57
CA SER A 765 -13.60 -58.68 105.18
C SER A 765 -13.70 -59.23 103.76
N SER A 766 -13.28 -58.44 102.77
CA SER A 766 -12.52 -58.94 101.60
C SER A 766 -12.18 -57.77 100.66
N ASP A 767 -11.01 -57.19 100.87
CA ASP A 767 -10.33 -56.42 99.84
C ASP A 767 -9.82 -57.38 98.75
N GLU A 768 -10.01 -56.93 97.51
CA GLU A 768 -9.30 -57.27 96.26
C GLU A 768 -9.45 -58.70 95.68
N ASP A 769 -10.39 -58.84 94.74
CA ASP A 769 -10.11 -59.37 93.39
C ASP A 769 -11.35 -59.23 92.48
N VAL A 770 -11.40 -58.15 91.67
CA VAL A 770 -12.40 -58.02 90.58
C VAL A 770 -11.76 -58.50 89.27
N PRO A 771 -12.32 -59.52 88.59
CA PRO A 771 -11.73 -60.06 87.38
C PRO A 771 -11.92 -59.13 86.18
N SER A 772 -10.83 -58.94 85.44
CA SER A 772 -10.78 -58.31 84.12
C SER A 772 -11.66 -59.06 83.11
N VAL A 773 -12.75 -58.45 82.67
CA VAL A 773 -13.55 -58.94 81.53
C VAL A 773 -12.90 -58.51 80.22
N GLN A 774 -12.75 -59.49 79.33
CA GLN A 774 -12.06 -59.46 78.05
C GLN A 774 -12.58 -58.38 77.08
N ARG A 775 -11.63 -57.70 76.42
CA ARG A 775 -11.86 -56.93 75.19
C ARG A 775 -12.22 -57.87 74.02
N PRO A 776 -13.17 -57.52 73.14
CA PRO A 776 -13.25 -58.14 71.82
C PRO A 776 -12.15 -57.59 70.89
N SER A 777 -11.52 -58.50 70.14
CA SER A 777 -10.48 -58.21 69.15
C SER A 777 -11.02 -57.44 67.92
N PRO A 778 -10.18 -56.63 67.23
CA PRO A 778 -10.59 -55.85 66.06
C PRO A 778 -10.57 -56.69 64.78
N ILE A 779 -11.65 -56.60 63.99
CA ILE A 779 -11.72 -57.15 62.63
C ILE A 779 -11.34 -56.07 61.60
N HIS A 780 -10.37 -56.45 60.77
CA HIS A 780 -9.76 -55.80 59.60
C HIS A 780 -10.42 -54.57 58.94
N ALA A 781 -9.67 -53.47 58.93
CA ALA A 781 -9.73 -52.46 57.88
C ALA A 781 -8.84 -52.89 56.69
N ARG A 782 -9.43 -53.06 55.50
CA ARG A 782 -8.70 -53.13 54.23
C ARG A 782 -8.42 -51.71 53.74
N SER A 783 -7.14 -51.40 53.60
CA SER A 783 -6.60 -50.22 52.91
C SER A 783 -6.75 -50.37 51.40
N HIS A 784 -7.31 -49.36 50.73
CA HIS A 784 -6.95 -49.04 49.35
C HIS A 784 -6.99 -47.52 49.17
N ALA A 785 -5.81 -46.93 49.09
CA ALA A 785 -5.59 -45.62 48.52
C ALA A 785 -4.28 -45.68 47.72
N SER A 786 -4.35 -45.42 46.42
CA SER A 786 -3.32 -44.67 45.68
C SER A 786 -3.72 -44.55 44.19
N THR A 787 -4.09 -43.33 43.84
CA THR A 787 -3.81 -42.57 42.61
C THR A 787 -2.85 -43.17 41.56
N PRO A 788 -3.05 -42.83 40.27
CA PRO A 788 -1.96 -42.67 39.33
C PRO A 788 -1.81 -41.20 38.88
N LYS A 789 -0.58 -40.69 38.90
CA LYS A 789 -0.10 -39.59 38.06
C LYS A 789 1.09 -40.11 37.24
N MET A 790 0.91 -40.15 35.92
CA MET A 790 1.91 -40.21 34.86
C MET A 790 1.20 -39.64 33.62
N GLY A 791 1.75 -38.80 32.78
CA GLY A 791 3.07 -38.18 32.69
C GLY A 791 2.98 -37.15 31.55
N ALA A 792 3.91 -36.22 31.52
CA ALA A 792 4.16 -35.40 30.35
C ALA A 792 4.80 -36.26 29.26
N ALA A 793 4.16 -36.31 28.09
CA ALA A 793 4.72 -36.30 26.74
C ALA A 793 3.55 -36.39 25.75
#